data_AF-A0A7Z0HTX5-F1
#
_entry.id   AF-A0A7Z0HTX5-F1
#
_cell.length_a   1.000
_cell.length_b   1.000
_cell.length_c   1.000
_cell.angle_alpha   90.00
_cell.angle_beta   90.00
_cell.angle_gamma   90.00
#
_symmetry.space_group_name_H-M   'P 1'
#
loop_
_entity.id
_entity.type
_entity.pdbx_description
1 polymer ?
#
loop_
_entity_poly.entity_id
_entity_poly.type
_entity_poly.pdbx_seq_one_letter_code
_entity_poly.pdbx_strand_id
1 'polypeptide(L)'
;MEKLKTNELSLGLNQTLRNDLVDNFEKIQKGVDGQSDSLNKQILDMLGNVAPQDQNEVTQARIDGNGKLYDTLKGRTDATQATAETALSEERDTSVEVQDARTNSSSQTYPTLKERMDNQENDLNNSINDKLAQISVVPETFTNLAALQSKYPTGKTGIFVTVDTGHKYIWSNNSWLDVGVYQSVGIAKGSVSYNNLDSQAKISQSAFFDIRKSALNRGYYQYLPFSYEIGAIDSSTGNDRDNANMLRTDFVQGDGKTWTFWDSNPDLYNYRLLSYQLDGTFKQLEFDWKSSDGSTLVSDVSLKYRLTLTTKDQTSANTLDGINAVRVTSDIDKAPYNPMDLWGSFDYMINIGAGKQPTIVVDHTASRITITMPNYSLFYFDNTQTGFTLQSSSDFFGKQFILENNNILVWDLDANNIFVQGVNTKRPNHNVLLASNIWGQMTNGYFMQFQGTPIKDALISITEPITNKQVIIATQSDNSLNITLPDSVMYTKQVAESWDKLVLKNNPLKISVPNNYTLILDLTDSTVKAVNSLISYKNYIMLGYNHYGNLKGQWSHWQTDTNFDGIPGYYHEDNYIDNKIDVINQNTQVQTGVSFAYFTDSHWGDNANQQGKLLDYISQQTSINQIFFGGDIPQAYGINSKLKDATNLYQKIVKSTKYPVYSVHGNHDLTIKTSSTSDQGLTENQLKQYDVLNRSNELKINGVLNKNYYYLDNPVQKVRFIILDDWSGIDTSIAHGVKAGITQDEIDWLLNVALDVDGYTFVILTHAPSDEQIPVYVPTNKILQQVLIAINNKQKFEWNEDNITASVDFSDTTNYVALHLSGHNHQDASHINNNVLSVSTICDALYNDDPNYTEQRQKGSINEQCIDVVSVDTTNRTIKMCRIGAGDDRSFNY
;
A
#
# COMPACT_ATOMS: atom_id res chain seq x y z
N MET A 1 -1.76 -60.96 -82.90
CA MET A 1 -2.94 -61.06 -83.78
C MET A 1 -3.38 -59.71 -84.31
N GLU A 2 -3.75 -58.76 -83.43
CA GLU A 2 -4.30 -57.46 -83.83
C GLU A 2 -3.45 -56.71 -84.85
N LYS A 3 -2.14 -56.55 -84.61
CA LYS A 3 -1.22 -55.89 -85.55
C LYS A 3 -1.08 -56.56 -86.93
N LEU A 4 -1.42 -57.86 -87.04
CA LEU A 4 -1.46 -58.61 -88.31
C LEU A 4 -2.83 -58.45 -89.00
N LYS A 5 -3.92 -58.25 -88.25
CA LYS A 5 -5.29 -57.97 -88.73
C LYS A 5 -5.46 -56.52 -89.18
N THR A 6 -4.81 -55.56 -88.52
CA THR A 6 -4.95 -54.12 -88.76
C THR A 6 -3.96 -53.54 -89.77
N ASN A 7 -3.14 -54.38 -90.41
CA ASN A 7 -2.20 -53.99 -91.47
C ASN A 7 -1.08 -53.02 -91.01
N GLU A 8 -0.79 -52.98 -89.71
CA GLU A 8 0.26 -52.11 -89.13
C GLU A 8 1.68 -52.65 -89.33
N LEU A 9 1.83 -53.90 -89.78
CA LEU A 9 3.11 -54.51 -90.16
C LEU A 9 3.29 -54.46 -91.68
N SER A 10 4.08 -53.51 -92.17
CA SER A 10 4.46 -53.36 -93.59
C SER A 10 5.43 -54.46 -94.03
N LEU A 11 4.91 -55.67 -94.22
CA LEU A 11 5.69 -56.86 -94.61
C LEU A 11 5.52 -57.26 -96.07
N GLY A 12 4.83 -56.46 -96.90
CA GLY A 12 4.63 -56.74 -98.33
C GLY A 12 3.83 -58.01 -98.65
N LEU A 13 3.17 -58.61 -97.65
CA LEU A 13 2.38 -59.84 -97.80
C LEU A 13 1.00 -59.52 -98.40
N ASN A 14 0.54 -60.33 -99.35
CA ASN A 14 -0.80 -60.17 -99.92
C ASN A 14 -1.89 -60.54 -98.88
N GLN A 15 -3.12 -60.10 -99.13
CA GLN A 15 -4.23 -60.25 -98.16
C GLN A 15 -4.57 -61.72 -97.87
N THR A 16 -4.48 -62.59 -98.88
CA THR A 16 -4.78 -64.03 -98.74
C THR A 16 -3.82 -64.70 -97.75
N LEU A 17 -2.52 -64.47 -97.90
CA LEU A 17 -1.52 -65.09 -97.02
C LEU A 17 -1.63 -64.60 -95.56
N ARG A 18 -2.11 -63.37 -95.36
CA ARG A 18 -2.36 -62.83 -94.01
C ARG A 18 -3.57 -63.46 -93.34
N ASN A 19 -4.65 -63.66 -94.08
CA ASN A 19 -5.83 -64.33 -93.56
C ASN A 19 -5.48 -65.78 -93.16
N ASP A 20 -4.70 -66.49 -93.99
CA ASP A 20 -4.23 -67.85 -93.67
C ASP A 20 -3.36 -67.89 -92.41
N LEU A 21 -2.47 -66.90 -92.22
CA LEU A 21 -1.65 -66.79 -91.01
C LEU A 21 -2.53 -66.56 -89.77
N VAL A 22 -3.49 -65.65 -89.85
CA VAL A 22 -4.43 -65.37 -88.75
C VAL A 22 -5.23 -66.63 -88.38
N ASP A 23 -5.79 -67.33 -89.37
CA ASP A 23 -6.54 -68.58 -89.15
C ASP A 23 -5.67 -69.67 -88.51
N ASN A 24 -4.41 -69.80 -88.94
CA ASN A 24 -3.49 -70.77 -88.36
C ASN A 24 -3.11 -70.41 -86.93
N PHE A 25 -2.88 -69.13 -86.63
CA PHE A 25 -2.63 -68.70 -85.26
C PHE A 25 -3.84 -68.89 -84.35
N GLU A 26 -5.06 -68.66 -84.84
CA GLU A 26 -6.28 -68.93 -84.06
C GLU A 26 -6.50 -70.43 -83.81
N LYS A 27 -6.15 -71.30 -84.77
CA LYS A 27 -6.16 -72.76 -84.57
C LYS A 27 -5.10 -73.21 -83.54
N ILE A 28 -3.90 -72.65 -83.60
CA ILE A 28 -2.83 -72.93 -82.63
C ILE A 28 -3.26 -72.47 -81.23
N GLN A 29 -3.81 -71.27 -81.11
CA GLN A 29 -4.32 -70.74 -79.83
C GLN A 29 -5.38 -71.66 -79.24
N LYS A 30 -6.40 -72.03 -80.03
CA LYS A 30 -7.46 -72.97 -79.58
C LYS A 30 -6.91 -74.36 -79.20
N GLY A 31 -5.88 -74.83 -79.89
CA GLY A 31 -5.20 -76.09 -79.57
C GLY A 31 -4.42 -76.02 -78.25
N VAL A 32 -3.69 -74.92 -78.01
CA VAL A 32 -2.95 -74.68 -76.77
C VAL A 32 -3.90 -74.50 -75.58
N ASP A 33 -4.98 -73.73 -75.76
CA ASP A 33 -5.98 -73.52 -74.72
C ASP A 33 -6.68 -74.84 -74.35
N GLY A 34 -7.04 -75.66 -75.34
CA GLY A 34 -7.61 -76.99 -75.10
C GLY A 34 -6.66 -77.98 -74.42
N GLN A 35 -5.35 -77.90 -74.70
CA GLN A 35 -4.33 -78.69 -73.99
C GLN A 35 -4.15 -78.21 -72.54
N SER A 36 -4.17 -76.90 -72.30
CA SER A 36 -4.12 -76.29 -70.97
C SER A 36 -5.32 -76.72 -70.12
N ASP A 37 -6.53 -76.68 -70.68
CA ASP A 37 -7.76 -77.09 -69.99
C ASP A 37 -7.75 -78.59 -69.66
N SER A 38 -7.27 -79.42 -70.59
CA SER A 38 -7.14 -80.87 -70.36
C SER A 38 -6.09 -81.20 -69.29
N LEU A 39 -4.97 -80.46 -69.24
CA LEU A 39 -3.92 -80.61 -68.25
C LEU A 39 -4.41 -80.17 -66.86
N ASN A 40 -5.10 -79.03 -66.77
CA ASN A 40 -5.69 -78.55 -65.52
C ASN A 40 -6.74 -79.52 -64.97
N LYS A 41 -7.55 -80.12 -65.85
CA LYS A 41 -8.51 -81.16 -65.45
C LYS A 41 -7.81 -82.43 -64.95
N GLN A 42 -6.73 -82.88 -65.59
CA GLN A 42 -5.93 -84.00 -65.09
C GLN A 42 -5.25 -83.71 -63.75
N ILE A 43 -4.80 -82.48 -63.52
CA ILE A 43 -4.22 -82.04 -62.24
C ILE A 43 -5.30 -82.06 -61.13
N LEU A 44 -6.51 -81.57 -61.42
CA LEU A 44 -7.66 -81.63 -60.51
C LEU A 44 -8.09 -83.07 -60.19
N ASP A 45 -8.14 -83.93 -61.20
CA ASP A 45 -8.54 -85.34 -61.05
C ASP A 45 -7.47 -86.19 -60.32
N MET A 46 -6.17 -85.82 -60.42
CA MET A 46 -5.08 -86.49 -59.70
C MET A 46 -4.96 -86.09 -58.23
N LEU A 47 -5.37 -84.88 -57.85
CA LEU A 47 -5.08 -84.33 -56.53
C LEU A 47 -6.13 -84.67 -55.45
N GLY A 48 -7.39 -84.92 -55.80
CA GLY A 48 -8.44 -85.28 -54.84
C GLY A 48 -8.71 -84.22 -53.75
N ASN A 49 -9.86 -84.31 -53.07
CA ASN A 49 -10.27 -83.37 -52.02
C ASN A 49 -9.44 -83.57 -50.74
N VAL A 50 -8.27 -82.94 -50.65
CA VAL A 50 -7.46 -82.86 -49.42
C VAL A 50 -7.32 -81.39 -48.97
N ALA A 51 -7.42 -81.14 -47.67
CA ALA A 51 -7.50 -79.80 -47.08
C ALA A 51 -6.21 -78.97 -47.25
N PRO A 52 -6.31 -77.64 -47.45
CA PRO A 52 -5.26 -76.76 -48.00
C PRO A 52 -4.10 -76.40 -47.05
N GLN A 53 -3.95 -77.11 -45.94
CA GLN A 53 -2.97 -76.74 -44.89
C GLN A 53 -1.61 -77.40 -45.10
N ASP A 54 -1.53 -78.42 -45.97
CA ASP A 54 -0.30 -79.16 -46.23
C ASP A 54 0.02 -79.20 -47.74
N GLN A 55 0.99 -78.35 -48.14
CA GLN A 55 1.89 -78.41 -49.32
C GLN A 55 1.50 -77.67 -50.63
N ASN A 56 2.18 -76.53 -50.87
CA ASN A 56 2.93 -76.16 -52.11
C ASN A 56 3.49 -74.73 -51.92
N GLU A 57 4.77 -74.48 -52.24
CA GLU A 57 5.42 -73.16 -52.23
C GLU A 57 4.57 -72.06 -52.91
N VAL A 58 3.81 -72.42 -53.95
CA VAL A 58 2.92 -71.53 -54.69
C VAL A 58 1.78 -70.99 -53.82
N THR A 59 1.27 -71.77 -52.87
CA THR A 59 0.19 -71.34 -51.98
C THR A 59 0.73 -70.43 -50.87
N GLN A 60 1.92 -70.73 -50.34
CA GLN A 60 2.63 -69.86 -49.40
C GLN A 60 3.08 -68.54 -50.06
N ALA A 61 3.55 -68.59 -51.30
CA ALA A 61 3.96 -67.40 -52.04
C ALA A 61 2.78 -66.47 -52.40
N ARG A 62 1.53 -66.90 -52.25
CA ARG A 62 0.34 -66.04 -52.37
C ARG A 62 -0.02 -65.32 -51.07
N ILE A 63 0.63 -65.64 -49.96
CA ILE A 63 0.40 -64.98 -48.68
C ILE A 63 1.48 -63.90 -48.51
N ASP A 64 1.08 -62.66 -48.25
CA ASP A 64 2.02 -61.57 -47.99
C ASP A 64 2.65 -61.64 -46.59
N GLY A 65 3.58 -60.72 -46.30
CA GLY A 65 4.28 -60.69 -45.00
C GLY A 65 3.38 -60.42 -43.80
N ASN A 66 2.12 -60.01 -44.02
CA ASN A 66 1.12 -59.75 -43.00
C ASN A 66 0.08 -60.88 -42.90
N GLY A 67 0.26 -61.98 -43.63
CA GLY A 67 -0.64 -63.14 -43.60
C GLY A 67 -1.86 -63.02 -44.51
N LYS A 68 -1.95 -62.00 -45.37
CA LYS A 68 -3.08 -61.85 -46.30
C LYS A 68 -2.90 -62.75 -47.52
N LEU A 69 -3.88 -63.62 -47.77
CA LEU A 69 -3.90 -64.52 -48.94
C LEU A 69 -4.43 -63.80 -50.18
N TYR A 70 -3.72 -63.96 -51.30
CA TYR A 70 -4.12 -63.47 -52.62
C TYR A 70 -4.54 -64.64 -53.52
N ASP A 71 -5.58 -64.44 -54.33
CA ASP A 71 -6.11 -65.49 -55.22
C ASP A 71 -5.05 -65.99 -56.22
N THR A 72 -4.15 -65.11 -56.65
CA THR A 72 -3.04 -65.42 -57.56
C THR A 72 -1.74 -64.75 -57.14
N LEU A 73 -0.59 -65.31 -57.55
CA LEU A 73 0.72 -64.69 -57.35
C LEU A 73 0.80 -63.33 -58.04
N LYS A 74 0.21 -63.20 -59.24
CA LYS A 74 0.15 -61.94 -59.96
C LYS A 74 -0.59 -60.88 -59.15
N GLY A 75 -1.71 -61.22 -58.51
CA GLY A 75 -2.45 -60.29 -57.65
C GLY A 75 -1.62 -59.77 -56.48
N ARG A 76 -0.79 -60.62 -55.86
CA ARG A 76 0.17 -60.19 -54.82
C ARG A 76 1.26 -59.29 -55.40
N THR A 77 1.84 -59.65 -56.55
CA THR A 77 2.90 -58.85 -57.19
C THR A 77 2.39 -57.48 -57.63
N ASP A 78 1.21 -57.42 -58.26
CA ASP A 78 0.57 -56.16 -58.67
C ASP A 78 0.28 -55.27 -57.44
N ALA A 79 -0.22 -55.86 -56.34
CA ALA A 79 -0.46 -55.13 -55.10
C ALA A 79 0.86 -54.61 -54.48
N THR A 80 1.92 -55.41 -54.48
CA THR A 80 3.24 -55.02 -53.99
C THR A 80 3.83 -53.90 -54.85
N GLN A 81 3.65 -53.98 -56.17
CA GLN A 81 4.08 -52.95 -57.11
C GLN A 81 3.31 -51.65 -56.90
N ALA A 82 1.99 -51.70 -56.73
CA ALA A 82 1.19 -50.52 -56.43
C ALA A 82 1.62 -49.87 -55.10
N THR A 83 1.86 -50.66 -54.05
CA THR A 83 2.39 -50.13 -52.77
C THR A 83 3.77 -49.50 -52.93
N ALA A 84 4.65 -50.12 -53.72
CA ALA A 84 5.97 -49.55 -54.01
C ALA A 84 5.87 -48.24 -54.83
N GLU A 85 4.97 -48.19 -55.80
CA GLU A 85 4.71 -46.99 -56.61
C GLU A 85 4.11 -45.85 -55.77
N THR A 86 3.20 -46.15 -54.83
CA THR A 86 2.69 -45.17 -53.85
C THR A 86 3.79 -44.67 -52.94
N ALA A 87 4.61 -45.56 -52.36
CA ALA A 87 5.73 -45.16 -51.49
C ALA A 87 6.75 -44.28 -52.24
N LEU A 88 7.03 -44.60 -53.51
CA LEU A 88 7.89 -43.79 -54.39
C LEU A 88 7.25 -42.44 -54.74
N SER A 89 5.92 -42.32 -54.85
CA SER A 89 5.29 -41.02 -55.09
C SER A 89 5.26 -40.16 -53.83
N GLU A 90 5.01 -40.74 -52.66
CA GLU A 90 5.10 -40.05 -51.36
C GLU A 90 6.55 -39.56 -51.09
N GLU A 91 7.57 -40.34 -51.46
CA GLU A 91 8.99 -39.91 -51.39
C GLU A 91 9.30 -38.74 -52.33
N ARG A 92 8.67 -38.69 -53.51
CA ARG A 92 8.83 -37.58 -54.47
C ARG A 92 8.12 -36.32 -54.01
N ASP A 93 6.93 -36.44 -53.41
CA ASP A 93 6.17 -35.30 -52.88
C ASP A 93 6.88 -34.70 -51.66
N THR A 94 7.44 -35.52 -50.77
CA THR A 94 8.30 -35.06 -49.67
C THR A 94 9.58 -34.38 -50.18
N SER A 95 10.14 -34.80 -51.32
CA SER A 95 11.30 -34.11 -51.91
C SER A 95 10.98 -32.69 -52.42
N VAL A 96 9.75 -32.42 -52.87
CA VAL A 96 9.34 -31.07 -53.32
C VAL A 96 9.09 -30.18 -52.12
N GLU A 97 8.36 -30.67 -51.11
CA GLU A 97 8.11 -29.95 -49.86
C GLU A 97 9.43 -29.59 -49.15
N VAL A 98 10.40 -30.50 -49.12
CA VAL A 98 11.74 -30.23 -48.53
C VAL A 98 12.56 -29.23 -49.36
N GLN A 99 12.35 -29.13 -50.68
CA GLN A 99 12.98 -28.09 -51.50
C GLN A 99 12.34 -26.71 -51.27
N ASP A 100 11.02 -26.66 -51.16
CA ASP A 100 10.28 -25.43 -50.88
C ASP A 100 10.58 -24.91 -49.47
N ALA A 101 10.61 -25.79 -48.46
CA ALA A 101 10.97 -25.44 -47.08
C ALA A 101 12.39 -24.88 -46.96
N ARG A 102 13.31 -25.32 -47.84
CA ARG A 102 14.69 -24.81 -47.92
C ARG A 102 14.84 -23.52 -48.72
N THR A 103 13.77 -23.01 -49.32
CA THR A 103 13.79 -21.76 -50.07
C THR A 103 13.22 -20.62 -49.22
N ASN A 104 13.91 -19.49 -49.15
CA ASN A 104 13.44 -18.32 -48.40
C ASN A 104 12.55 -17.39 -49.25
N SER A 105 12.03 -16.32 -48.64
CA SER A 105 11.18 -15.33 -49.30
C SER A 105 11.87 -14.51 -50.40
N SER A 106 13.21 -14.55 -50.45
CA SER A 106 14.03 -13.96 -51.52
C SER A 106 14.37 -14.95 -52.63
N SER A 107 13.71 -16.12 -52.65
CA SER A 107 13.92 -17.19 -53.63
C SER A 107 15.33 -17.80 -53.62
N GLN A 108 16.06 -17.69 -52.50
CA GLN A 108 17.33 -18.37 -52.31
C GLN A 108 17.10 -19.75 -51.67
N THR A 109 17.58 -20.80 -52.32
CA THR A 109 17.50 -22.19 -51.83
C THR A 109 18.78 -22.57 -51.08
N TYR A 110 18.63 -23.09 -49.87
CA TYR A 110 19.74 -23.49 -49.00
C TYR A 110 19.98 -25.01 -49.10
N PRO A 111 21.23 -25.50 -48.91
CA PRO A 111 21.52 -26.93 -48.93
C PRO A 111 20.73 -27.71 -47.88
N THR A 112 20.46 -27.12 -46.72
CA THR A 112 19.66 -27.71 -45.64
C THR A 112 18.65 -26.71 -45.05
N LEU A 113 17.59 -27.23 -44.40
CA LEU A 113 16.62 -26.39 -43.70
C LEU A 113 17.27 -25.65 -42.52
N LYS A 114 18.22 -26.31 -41.86
CA LYS A 114 19.00 -25.71 -40.78
C LYS A 114 19.74 -24.46 -41.24
N GLU A 115 20.45 -24.52 -42.37
CA GLU A 115 21.20 -23.37 -42.89
C GLU A 115 20.28 -22.19 -43.27
N ARG A 116 19.07 -22.46 -43.78
CA ARG A 116 18.06 -21.42 -44.00
C ARG A 116 17.63 -20.77 -42.68
N MET A 117 17.31 -21.58 -41.66
CA MET A 117 16.89 -21.09 -40.35
C MET A 117 18.01 -20.29 -39.67
N ASP A 118 19.24 -20.81 -39.68
CA ASP A 118 20.41 -20.11 -39.15
C ASP A 118 20.63 -18.76 -39.87
N ASN A 119 20.42 -18.70 -41.20
CA ASN A 119 20.55 -17.45 -41.95
C ASN A 119 19.44 -16.44 -41.61
N GLN A 120 18.19 -16.89 -41.50
CA GLN A 120 17.07 -16.03 -41.11
C GLN A 120 17.19 -15.53 -39.67
N GLU A 121 17.68 -16.37 -38.75
CA GLU A 121 17.98 -15.99 -37.38
C GLU A 121 19.08 -14.91 -37.33
N ASN A 122 20.14 -15.06 -38.12
CA ASN A 122 21.19 -14.05 -38.23
C ASN A 122 20.67 -12.72 -38.80
N ASP A 123 19.84 -12.75 -39.85
CA ASP A 123 19.25 -11.53 -40.42
C ASP A 123 18.31 -10.83 -39.43
N LEU A 124 17.52 -11.61 -38.68
CA LEU A 124 16.65 -11.07 -37.63
C LEU A 124 17.47 -10.46 -36.49
N ASN A 125 18.50 -11.17 -36.01
CA ASN A 125 19.39 -10.69 -34.96
C ASN A 125 20.13 -9.43 -35.39
N ASN A 126 20.60 -9.36 -36.63
CA ASN A 126 21.24 -8.16 -37.18
C ASN A 126 20.24 -6.99 -37.25
N SER A 127 19.02 -7.22 -37.75
CA SER A 127 17.97 -6.18 -37.80
C SER A 127 17.57 -5.66 -36.41
N ILE A 128 17.49 -6.56 -35.42
CA ILE A 128 17.23 -6.19 -34.02
C ILE A 128 18.42 -5.42 -33.45
N ASN A 129 19.65 -5.90 -33.61
CA ASN A 129 20.85 -5.25 -33.13
C ASN A 129 21.07 -3.88 -33.77
N ASP A 130 20.78 -3.72 -35.07
CA ASP A 130 20.85 -2.44 -35.78
C ASP A 130 19.81 -1.45 -35.23
N LYS A 131 18.59 -1.91 -34.91
CA LYS A 131 17.56 -1.09 -34.28
C LYS A 131 17.89 -0.75 -32.83
N LEU A 132 18.42 -1.70 -32.05
CA LEU A 132 18.85 -1.48 -30.66
C LEU A 132 20.05 -0.53 -30.60
N ALA A 133 21.00 -0.63 -31.54
CA ALA A 133 22.13 0.29 -31.65
C ALA A 133 21.70 1.74 -31.98
N GLN A 134 20.51 1.93 -32.56
CA GLN A 134 19.91 3.24 -32.79
C GLN A 134 19.17 3.80 -31.56
N ILE A 135 18.92 2.98 -30.53
CA ILE A 135 18.30 3.43 -29.27
C ILE A 135 19.38 3.97 -28.36
N SER A 136 19.44 5.30 -28.23
CA SER A 136 20.27 5.93 -27.21
C SER A 136 19.60 5.82 -25.84
N VAL A 137 20.18 5.01 -24.95
CA VAL A 137 19.75 4.88 -23.54
C VAL A 137 20.18 6.08 -22.70
N VAL A 138 21.11 6.90 -23.21
CA VAL A 138 21.57 8.14 -22.57
C VAL A 138 20.96 9.33 -23.32
N PRO A 139 20.18 10.19 -22.65
CA PRO A 139 19.69 11.42 -23.27
C PRO A 139 20.86 12.34 -23.63
N GLU A 140 20.82 12.92 -24.82
CA GLU A 140 21.76 13.99 -25.19
C GLU A 140 21.35 15.30 -24.50
N THR A 141 22.29 15.94 -23.83
CA THR A 141 22.06 17.19 -23.09
C THR A 141 22.52 18.42 -23.87
N PHE A 142 21.73 19.51 -23.77
CA PHE A 142 21.97 20.78 -24.42
C PHE A 142 21.84 21.91 -23.42
N THR A 143 22.55 23.03 -23.63
CA THR A 143 22.46 24.18 -22.70
C THR A 143 21.07 24.79 -22.65
N ASN A 144 20.32 24.78 -23.76
CA ASN A 144 18.95 25.29 -23.89
C ASN A 144 18.28 24.76 -25.17
N LEU A 145 16.99 25.04 -25.36
CA LEU A 145 16.21 24.61 -26.54
C LEU A 145 16.78 25.18 -27.86
N ALA A 146 17.31 26.42 -27.85
CA ALA A 146 17.89 27.03 -29.04
C ALA A 146 19.15 26.28 -29.51
N ALA A 147 19.99 25.81 -28.57
CA ALA A 147 21.16 24.99 -28.88
C ALA A 147 20.76 23.63 -29.48
N LEU A 148 19.69 23.00 -28.97
CA LEU A 148 19.11 21.78 -29.53
C LEU A 148 18.61 21.99 -30.97
N GLN A 149 17.80 23.04 -31.18
CA GLN A 149 17.27 23.42 -32.49
C GLN A 149 18.37 23.77 -33.50
N SER A 150 19.44 24.41 -33.04
CA SER A 150 20.58 24.76 -33.91
C SER A 150 21.38 23.54 -34.35
N LYS A 151 21.57 22.54 -33.47
CA LYS A 151 22.30 21.31 -33.83
C LYS A 151 21.46 20.37 -34.71
N TYR A 152 20.15 20.32 -34.45
CA TYR A 152 19.19 19.46 -35.15
C TYR A 152 17.99 20.26 -35.70
N PRO A 153 18.20 21.09 -36.74
CA PRO A 153 17.18 22.02 -37.26
C PRO A 153 16.00 21.32 -37.94
N THR A 154 16.20 20.09 -38.44
CA THR A 154 15.16 19.25 -39.04
C THR A 154 14.72 18.12 -38.10
N GLY A 155 15.10 18.19 -36.82
CA GLY A 155 14.81 17.17 -35.84
C GLY A 155 15.78 16.00 -35.81
N LYS A 156 15.73 15.25 -34.71
CA LYS A 156 16.40 13.95 -34.54
C LYS A 156 15.52 13.07 -33.64
N THR A 157 15.42 11.78 -33.97
CA THR A 157 14.72 10.81 -33.13
C THR A 157 15.53 10.55 -31.85
N GLY A 158 14.89 10.68 -30.69
CA GLY A 158 15.52 10.48 -29.38
C GLY A 158 14.89 11.35 -28.28
N ILE A 159 15.38 11.16 -27.04
CA ILE A 159 15.06 12.02 -25.89
C ILE A 159 16.23 12.98 -25.69
N PHE A 160 15.95 14.28 -25.71
CA PHE A 160 16.95 15.34 -25.56
C PHE A 160 16.63 16.17 -24.34
N VAL A 161 17.62 16.55 -23.54
CA VAL A 161 17.40 17.29 -22.29
C VAL A 161 18.06 18.65 -22.38
N THR A 162 17.35 19.72 -22.02
CA THR A 162 17.96 21.05 -21.90
C THR A 162 18.29 21.34 -20.44
N VAL A 163 19.52 21.79 -20.19
CA VAL A 163 20.09 21.95 -18.84
C VAL A 163 19.52 23.18 -18.12
N ASP A 164 19.19 24.24 -18.86
CA ASP A 164 18.59 25.46 -18.34
C ASP A 164 17.24 25.25 -17.63
N THR A 165 16.42 24.32 -18.14
CA THR A 165 15.09 24.01 -17.58
C THR A 165 15.00 22.62 -16.97
N GLY A 166 15.89 21.69 -17.33
CA GLY A 166 15.78 20.27 -16.98
C GLY A 166 14.69 19.53 -17.74
N HIS A 167 14.13 20.13 -18.80
CA HIS A 167 13.05 19.56 -19.60
C HIS A 167 13.58 18.59 -20.65
N LYS A 168 12.81 17.54 -20.94
CA LYS A 168 13.02 16.65 -22.09
C LYS A 168 12.18 17.10 -23.28
N TYR A 169 12.80 17.02 -24.45
CA TYR A 169 12.23 17.30 -25.75
C TYR A 169 12.31 16.05 -26.63
N ILE A 170 11.27 15.84 -27.43
CA ILE A 170 11.25 14.84 -28.51
C ILE A 170 10.93 15.53 -29.83
N TRP A 171 11.42 14.98 -30.94
CA TRP A 171 11.01 15.43 -32.26
C TRP A 171 9.78 14.65 -32.73
N SER A 172 8.65 15.33 -32.88
CA SER A 172 7.40 14.74 -33.35
C SER A 172 6.62 15.76 -34.18
N ASN A 173 5.88 15.29 -35.19
CA ASN A 173 5.09 16.15 -36.07
C ASN A 173 5.88 17.32 -36.69
N ASN A 174 7.12 17.07 -37.14
CA ASN A 174 8.04 18.08 -37.67
C ASN A 174 8.31 19.27 -36.72
N SER A 175 8.28 19.04 -35.40
CA SER A 175 8.55 20.05 -34.39
C SER A 175 9.20 19.47 -33.14
N TRP A 176 9.96 20.30 -32.41
CA TRP A 176 10.47 19.96 -31.09
C TRP A 176 9.34 20.12 -30.08
N LEU A 177 8.93 19.01 -29.47
CA LEU A 177 7.86 18.96 -28.47
C LEU A 177 8.47 18.81 -27.07
N ASP A 178 8.13 19.74 -26.18
CA ASP A 178 8.42 19.63 -24.75
C ASP A 178 7.52 18.55 -24.12
N VAL A 179 8.13 17.53 -23.53
CA VAL A 179 7.42 16.42 -22.88
C VAL A 179 7.69 16.38 -21.37
N GLY A 180 8.00 17.55 -20.79
CA GLY A 180 8.11 17.79 -19.36
C GLY A 180 9.50 17.52 -18.79
N VAL A 181 9.65 17.63 -17.47
CA VAL A 181 10.94 17.50 -16.77
C VAL A 181 11.51 16.08 -16.90
N TYR A 182 12.81 15.96 -17.22
CA TYR A 182 13.51 14.66 -17.31
C TYR A 182 14.04 14.23 -15.94
N GLN A 183 14.72 15.14 -15.25
CA GLN A 183 15.13 14.99 -13.85
C GLN A 183 15.14 16.38 -13.23
N SER A 184 14.46 16.58 -12.11
CA SER A 184 14.46 17.88 -11.44
C SER A 184 15.82 18.08 -10.78
N VAL A 185 16.51 19.20 -11.05
CA VAL A 185 17.70 19.61 -10.29
C VAL A 185 17.34 19.97 -8.84
N GLY A 186 16.05 20.12 -8.56
CA GLY A 186 15.43 20.28 -7.25
C GLY A 186 13.92 20.42 -7.40
N ILE A 187 13.19 20.40 -6.28
CA ILE A 187 11.75 20.59 -6.28
C ILE A 187 11.43 22.08 -6.45
N ALA A 188 10.47 22.43 -7.30
CA ALA A 188 10.09 23.83 -7.51
C ALA A 188 9.58 24.46 -6.20
N LYS A 189 9.89 25.75 -5.99
CA LYS A 189 9.52 26.47 -4.77
C LYS A 189 8.00 26.44 -4.59
N GLY A 190 7.54 25.89 -3.47
CA GLY A 190 6.11 25.77 -3.14
C GLY A 190 5.36 24.66 -3.87
N SER A 191 6.04 23.79 -4.65
CA SER A 191 5.36 22.74 -5.42
C SER A 191 5.13 21.43 -4.65
N VAL A 192 5.61 21.33 -3.41
CA VAL A 192 5.30 20.21 -2.51
C VAL A 192 4.13 20.61 -1.62
N SER A 193 2.99 19.98 -1.84
CA SER A 193 1.87 20.11 -0.90
C SER A 193 2.19 19.35 0.39
N TYR A 194 1.64 19.80 1.53
CA TYR A 194 1.80 19.11 2.83
C TYR A 194 1.48 17.61 2.75
N ASN A 195 0.52 17.23 1.91
CA ASN A 195 0.12 15.83 1.73
C ASN A 195 1.21 14.98 1.06
N ASN A 196 2.13 15.62 0.33
CA ASN A 196 3.18 14.98 -0.44
C ASN A 196 4.50 14.84 0.35
N LEU A 197 4.56 15.29 1.60
CA LEU A 197 5.69 15.04 2.50
C LEU A 197 5.53 13.68 3.20
N ASP A 198 6.63 12.94 3.33
CA ASP A 198 6.64 11.70 4.13
C ASP A 198 6.43 11.99 5.63
N SER A 199 5.91 11.01 6.35
CA SER A 199 5.69 10.96 7.80
C SER A 199 6.93 11.38 8.59
N GLN A 200 8.13 10.89 8.25
CA GLN A 200 9.37 11.28 8.90
C GLN A 200 9.73 12.73 8.60
N ALA A 201 9.46 13.25 7.40
CA ALA A 201 9.64 14.67 7.07
C ALA A 201 8.62 15.58 7.79
N LYS A 202 7.39 15.09 8.00
CA LYS A 202 6.34 15.75 8.79
C LYS A 202 6.68 15.76 10.29
N ILE A 203 7.24 14.68 10.81
CA ILE A 203 7.63 14.50 12.22
C ILE A 203 8.97 15.19 12.52
N SER A 204 9.93 15.20 11.59
CA SER A 204 11.24 15.85 11.76
C SER A 204 11.18 17.38 11.69
N GLN A 205 10.11 17.95 11.11
CA GLN A 205 9.89 19.40 11.06
C GLN A 205 9.46 20.01 12.41
N SER A 206 8.97 19.23 13.38
CA SER A 206 8.59 19.78 14.70
C SER A 206 9.74 19.77 15.72
N ALA A 207 10.81 19.00 15.49
CA ALA A 207 11.87 18.82 16.49
C ALA A 207 13.19 19.57 16.18
N PHE A 208 13.48 19.93 14.92
CA PHE A 208 14.83 20.44 14.55
C PHE A 208 14.88 21.73 13.72
N PHE A 209 13.75 22.33 13.33
CA PHE A 209 13.75 23.69 12.79
C PHE A 209 13.50 24.68 13.93
N ASP A 210 14.53 25.44 14.31
CA ASP A 210 14.33 26.67 15.05
C ASP A 210 13.65 27.70 14.14
N ILE A 211 12.32 27.58 14.00
CA ILE A 211 11.51 28.44 13.13
C ILE A 211 11.69 29.92 13.49
N ARG A 212 12.06 30.25 14.74
CA ARG A 212 12.29 31.61 15.23
C ARG A 212 13.48 32.28 14.54
N LYS A 213 14.50 31.50 14.15
CA LYS A 213 15.68 31.95 13.39
C LYS A 213 15.54 31.76 11.89
N SER A 214 14.38 31.34 11.41
CA SER A 214 14.12 31.11 9.98
C SER A 214 13.54 32.35 9.31
N ALA A 215 13.72 32.46 8.00
CA ALA A 215 13.13 33.54 7.21
C ALA A 215 11.59 33.55 7.28
N LEU A 216 10.97 32.39 7.53
CA LEU A 216 9.51 32.24 7.60
C LEU A 216 8.91 33.03 8.77
N ASN A 217 9.59 33.07 9.91
CA ASN A 217 9.19 33.89 11.05
C ASN A 217 9.22 35.39 10.72
N ARG A 218 10.02 35.80 9.72
CA ARG A 218 10.12 37.18 9.26
C ARG A 218 9.19 37.48 8.07
N GLY A 219 8.33 36.52 7.69
CA GLY A 219 7.41 36.66 6.56
C GLY A 219 8.05 36.41 5.19
N TYR A 220 9.16 35.69 5.13
CA TYR A 220 9.86 35.35 3.89
C TYR A 220 10.09 33.85 3.78
N TYR A 221 10.14 33.29 2.58
CA TYR A 221 10.37 31.85 2.41
C TYR A 221 11.81 31.41 2.74
N GLN A 222 12.80 32.30 2.58
CA GLN A 222 14.22 31.98 2.76
C GLN A 222 15.07 33.24 2.99
N TYR A 223 16.30 33.06 3.49
CA TYR A 223 17.34 34.09 3.51
C TYR A 223 18.16 34.03 2.22
N LEU A 224 18.77 35.14 1.84
CA LEU A 224 19.77 35.18 0.80
C LEU A 224 21.02 34.38 1.23
N PRO A 225 21.68 33.67 0.31
CA PRO A 225 22.72 32.70 0.62
C PRO A 225 24.10 33.36 0.81
N PHE A 226 24.24 34.23 1.80
CA PHE A 226 25.53 34.78 2.18
C PHE A 226 26.35 33.73 2.96
N SER A 227 27.41 33.22 2.34
CA SER A 227 28.41 32.35 2.98
C SER A 227 29.49 33.18 3.65
N TYR A 228 29.76 32.94 4.93
CA TYR A 228 30.73 33.71 5.71
C TYR A 228 32.05 32.96 5.90
N GLU A 229 33.16 33.69 5.79
CA GLU A 229 34.50 33.21 6.11
C GLU A 229 35.27 34.26 6.94
N ILE A 230 36.34 33.82 7.61
CA ILE A 230 37.23 34.70 8.37
C ILE A 230 37.99 35.59 7.37
N GLY A 231 37.93 36.90 7.58
CA GLY A 231 38.56 37.89 6.70
C GLY A 231 37.80 39.21 6.68
N ALA A 232 38.43 40.23 6.13
CA ALA A 232 37.84 41.55 5.92
C ALA A 232 37.78 41.88 4.43
N ILE A 233 36.95 42.87 4.10
CA ILE A 233 36.94 43.52 2.79
C ILE A 233 37.41 44.96 2.99
N ASP A 234 38.40 45.40 2.21
CA ASP A 234 38.82 46.79 2.20
C ASP A 234 37.71 47.67 1.58
N SER A 235 37.21 48.65 2.32
CA SER A 235 36.09 49.50 1.85
C SER A 235 36.48 50.48 0.76
N SER A 236 37.77 50.73 0.55
CA SER A 236 38.25 51.67 -0.47
C SER A 236 38.50 50.99 -1.81
N THR A 237 38.85 49.70 -1.81
CA THR A 237 39.22 48.96 -3.02
C THR A 237 38.32 47.76 -3.31
N GLY A 238 37.52 47.32 -2.33
CA GLY A 238 36.71 46.10 -2.41
C GLY A 238 37.52 44.80 -2.36
N ASN A 239 38.84 44.89 -2.13
CA ASN A 239 39.73 43.74 -2.10
C ASN A 239 39.64 42.98 -0.77
N ASP A 240 39.89 41.68 -0.84
CA ASP A 240 40.02 40.82 0.31
C ASP A 240 41.26 41.18 1.15
N ARG A 241 41.09 41.11 2.46
CA ARG A 241 42.15 41.27 3.46
C ARG A 241 42.04 40.19 4.52
N ASP A 242 43.18 39.66 4.95
CA ASP A 242 43.20 38.71 6.05
C ASP A 242 43.05 39.46 7.39
N ASN A 243 42.05 39.07 8.17
CA ASN A 243 41.82 39.60 9.50
C ASN A 243 41.02 38.58 10.33
N ALA A 244 41.65 38.04 11.38
CA ALA A 244 41.05 37.03 12.26
C ALA A 244 39.89 37.56 13.13
N ASN A 245 39.72 38.88 13.21
CA ASN A 245 38.67 39.52 14.02
C ASN A 245 37.46 39.97 13.18
N MET A 246 37.45 39.66 11.89
CA MET A 246 36.40 40.06 10.96
C MET A 246 35.90 38.88 10.15
N LEU A 247 34.68 39.02 9.64
CA LEU A 247 34.10 38.09 8.69
C LEU A 247 33.82 38.83 7.38
N ARG A 248 33.89 38.10 6.27
CA ARG A 248 33.47 38.55 4.95
C ARG A 248 32.64 37.48 4.29
N THR A 249 31.91 37.85 3.25
CA THR A 249 31.09 36.91 2.48
C THR A 249 31.57 36.73 1.06
N ASP A 250 31.08 35.68 0.40
CA ASP A 250 31.06 35.59 -1.06
C ASP A 250 30.07 36.57 -1.71
N PHE A 251 30.09 36.61 -3.04
CA PHE A 251 29.20 37.43 -3.86
C PHE A 251 27.78 36.87 -3.91
N VAL A 252 26.80 37.73 -3.66
CA VAL A 252 25.38 37.47 -3.95
C VAL A 252 24.90 38.45 -5.02
N GLN A 253 24.32 37.96 -6.12
CA GLN A 253 23.78 38.81 -7.17
C GLN A 253 22.51 39.53 -6.72
N GLY A 254 22.36 40.80 -7.09
CA GLY A 254 21.12 41.53 -6.88
C GLY A 254 19.95 40.94 -7.67
N ASP A 255 18.74 41.08 -7.13
CA ASP A 255 17.50 40.55 -7.70
C ASP A 255 16.50 41.66 -8.09
N GLY A 256 16.88 42.93 -7.95
CA GLY A 256 16.03 44.06 -8.29
C GLY A 256 14.97 44.36 -7.23
N LYS A 257 15.01 43.70 -6.08
CA LYS A 257 14.03 43.83 -4.99
C LYS A 257 14.66 44.44 -3.74
N THR A 258 13.79 44.85 -2.82
CA THR A 258 14.21 45.34 -1.51
C THR A 258 14.78 44.19 -0.69
N TRP A 259 16.02 44.32 -0.29
CA TRP A 259 16.68 43.49 0.70
C TRP A 259 16.48 44.09 2.08
N THR A 260 16.13 43.24 3.05
CA THR A 260 16.04 43.61 4.47
C THR A 260 17.11 42.85 5.23
N PHE A 261 17.91 43.59 6.00
CA PHE A 261 19.00 43.10 6.82
C PHE A 261 18.50 42.97 8.24
N TRP A 262 18.69 41.77 8.78
CA TRP A 262 18.23 41.39 10.10
C TRP A 262 19.42 41.13 10.99
N ASP A 263 19.54 41.93 12.05
CA ASP A 263 20.61 41.86 13.03
C ASP A 263 20.08 41.19 14.29
N SER A 264 20.41 39.92 14.47
CA SER A 264 19.94 39.11 15.62
C SER A 264 20.92 39.20 16.80
N ASN A 265 22.03 39.92 16.65
CA ASN A 265 22.99 40.12 17.73
C ASN A 265 23.64 41.52 17.65
N PRO A 266 22.83 42.60 17.77
CA PRO A 266 23.27 43.96 17.54
C PRO A 266 24.32 44.43 18.55
N ASP A 267 24.45 43.75 19.70
CA ASP A 267 25.45 44.09 20.72
C ASP A 267 26.84 43.52 20.42
N LEU A 268 26.96 42.50 19.56
CA LEU A 268 28.23 41.85 19.24
C LEU A 268 28.85 42.30 17.91
N TYR A 269 28.04 42.50 16.86
CA TYR A 269 28.58 42.75 15.52
C TYR A 269 28.15 44.10 14.96
N ASN A 270 29.03 44.71 14.16
CA ASN A 270 28.67 45.71 13.16
C ASN A 270 28.82 45.08 11.78
N TYR A 271 27.98 45.50 10.82
CA TYR A 271 28.08 45.05 9.42
C TYR A 271 28.02 46.21 8.44
N ARG A 272 28.60 45.99 7.27
CA ARG A 272 28.53 46.92 6.13
C ARG A 272 28.44 46.15 4.82
N LEU A 273 27.99 46.83 3.77
CA LEU A 273 27.70 46.20 2.49
C LEU A 273 28.41 46.93 1.34
N LEU A 274 29.04 46.16 0.47
CA LEU A 274 29.76 46.63 -0.71
C LEU A 274 29.10 46.08 -1.97
N SER A 275 29.11 46.84 -3.05
CA SER A 275 28.65 46.41 -4.37
C SER A 275 29.76 46.37 -5.40
N TYR A 276 29.56 45.50 -6.38
CA TYR A 276 30.51 45.16 -7.43
C TYR A 276 29.76 44.98 -8.75
N GLN A 277 30.43 45.23 -9.86
CA GLN A 277 29.94 44.87 -11.19
C GLN A 277 29.88 43.33 -11.34
N LEU A 278 29.13 42.82 -12.31
CA LEU A 278 28.98 41.37 -12.50
C LEU A 278 30.31 40.63 -12.77
N ASP A 279 31.31 41.35 -13.31
CA ASP A 279 32.68 40.88 -13.55
C ASP A 279 33.55 40.84 -12.28
N GLY A 280 33.02 41.27 -11.13
CA GLY A 280 33.72 41.31 -9.84
C GLY A 280 34.47 42.61 -9.54
N THR A 281 34.41 43.61 -10.43
CA THR A 281 35.04 44.92 -10.20
C THR A 281 34.31 45.68 -9.09
N PHE A 282 35.05 46.17 -8.08
CA PHE A 282 34.48 46.98 -7.00
C PHE A 282 33.82 48.25 -7.54
N LYS A 283 32.59 48.51 -7.09
CA LYS A 283 31.80 49.68 -7.49
C LYS A 283 31.79 50.73 -6.37
N GLN A 284 31.19 50.39 -5.23
CA GLN A 284 31.03 51.33 -4.11
C GLN A 284 30.69 50.62 -2.79
N LEU A 285 30.84 51.36 -1.69
CA LEU A 285 30.29 51.02 -0.39
C LEU A 285 28.82 51.47 -0.35
N GLU A 286 27.88 50.53 -0.28
CA GLU A 286 26.44 50.82 -0.27
C GLU A 286 26.00 51.45 1.05
N PHE A 287 26.53 50.94 2.15
CA PHE A 287 26.43 51.58 3.45
C PHE A 287 27.57 51.10 4.36
N ASP A 288 28.01 52.00 5.24
CA ASP A 288 29.04 51.70 6.24
C ASP A 288 28.42 51.25 7.57
N TRP A 289 29.28 50.74 8.45
CA TRP A 289 28.97 50.08 9.73
C TRP A 289 27.60 50.42 10.34
N LYS A 290 26.70 49.43 10.30
CA LYS A 290 25.39 49.43 10.95
C LYS A 290 25.33 48.37 12.05
N SER A 291 24.48 48.61 13.05
CA SER A 291 24.10 47.63 14.09
C SER A 291 22.62 47.74 14.47
N SER A 292 21.76 47.92 13.48
CA SER A 292 20.32 48.03 13.70
C SER A 292 19.59 47.01 12.84
N ASP A 293 18.73 46.24 13.50
CA ASP A 293 17.79 45.31 12.88
C ASP A 293 16.84 46.06 11.93
N GLY A 294 16.52 45.47 10.78
CA GLY A 294 15.56 46.02 9.81
C GLY A 294 16.13 47.06 8.82
N SER A 295 17.44 47.19 8.67
CA SER A 295 18.02 48.04 7.60
C SER A 295 17.59 47.54 6.22
N THR A 296 17.38 48.42 5.24
CA THR A 296 16.96 48.02 3.89
C THR A 296 17.85 48.60 2.78
N LEU A 297 17.88 47.91 1.64
CA LEU A 297 18.50 48.35 0.38
C LEU A 297 17.66 47.83 -0.79
N VAL A 298 17.47 48.61 -1.85
CA VAL A 298 16.96 48.07 -3.13
C VAL A 298 18.15 47.55 -3.94
N SER A 299 18.20 46.24 -4.18
CA SER A 299 19.30 45.61 -4.93
C SER A 299 19.16 45.87 -6.44
N ASP A 300 20.28 45.89 -7.16
CA ASP A 300 20.35 46.07 -8.61
C ASP A 300 20.75 44.74 -9.27
N VAL A 301 19.95 44.27 -10.24
CA VAL A 301 20.19 43.02 -10.98
C VAL A 301 21.52 42.99 -11.75
N SER A 302 22.08 44.16 -12.05
CA SER A 302 23.36 44.33 -12.74
C SER A 302 24.57 44.32 -11.79
N LEU A 303 24.37 44.12 -10.49
CA LEU A 303 25.42 44.16 -9.47
C LEU A 303 25.47 42.86 -8.65
N LYS A 304 26.62 42.65 -8.01
CA LYS A 304 26.83 41.67 -6.96
C LYS A 304 27.21 42.38 -5.66
N TYR A 305 26.90 41.77 -4.53
CA TYR A 305 27.07 42.36 -3.21
C TYR A 305 27.86 41.44 -2.28
N ARG A 306 28.63 42.03 -1.37
CA ARG A 306 29.34 41.33 -0.30
C ARG A 306 29.17 42.06 1.02
N LEU A 307 29.06 41.29 2.10
CA LEU A 307 29.02 41.78 3.47
C LEU A 307 30.39 41.63 4.13
N THR A 308 30.70 42.54 5.05
CA THR A 308 31.78 42.33 6.03
C THR A 308 31.32 42.75 7.41
N LEU A 309 31.68 41.94 8.42
CA LEU A 309 31.30 42.06 9.81
C LEU A 309 32.56 42.26 10.67
N THR A 310 32.43 43.06 11.72
CA THR A 310 33.45 43.18 12.77
C THR A 310 32.80 42.98 14.13
N THR A 311 33.49 42.31 15.03
CA THR A 311 33.13 42.32 16.46
C THR A 311 33.27 43.73 17.01
N LYS A 312 32.32 44.16 17.86
CA LYS A 312 32.34 45.50 18.48
C LYS A 312 33.43 45.64 19.54
N ASP A 313 33.76 44.55 20.20
CA ASP A 313 34.81 44.47 21.24
C ASP A 313 36.21 44.17 20.66
N GLN A 314 36.33 44.05 19.33
CA GLN A 314 37.55 43.72 18.60
C GLN A 314 38.16 42.34 18.96
N THR A 315 37.36 41.42 19.52
CA THR A 315 37.77 40.03 19.73
C THR A 315 37.72 39.23 18.41
N SER A 316 38.27 38.02 18.41
CA SER A 316 38.26 37.15 17.24
C SER A 316 36.83 36.79 16.82
N ALA A 317 36.52 36.93 15.53
CA ALA A 317 35.19 36.67 15.01
C ALA A 317 34.98 35.16 14.81
N ASN A 318 33.77 34.70 15.12
CA ASN A 318 33.37 33.32 14.92
C ASN A 318 32.37 33.24 13.76
N THR A 319 32.67 32.41 12.76
CA THR A 319 31.84 32.26 11.56
C THR A 319 30.42 31.80 11.88
N LEU A 320 30.22 30.93 12.87
CA LEU A 320 28.90 30.46 13.29
C LEU A 320 28.09 31.58 13.98
N ASP A 321 28.76 32.42 14.74
CA ASP A 321 28.14 33.57 15.40
C ASP A 321 27.79 34.67 14.40
N GLY A 322 28.68 34.97 13.45
CA GLY A 322 28.43 35.97 12.40
C GLY A 322 27.33 35.57 11.43
N ILE A 323 27.25 34.28 11.09
CA ILE A 323 26.13 33.65 10.38
C ILE A 323 24.82 33.99 11.10
N ASN A 324 24.75 33.79 12.42
CA ASN A 324 23.54 34.08 13.18
C ASN A 324 23.32 35.57 13.46
N ALA A 325 24.37 36.39 13.41
CA ALA A 325 24.29 37.83 13.66
C ALA A 325 23.57 38.57 12.54
N VAL A 326 23.98 38.39 11.27
CA VAL A 326 23.40 39.14 10.15
C VAL A 326 22.82 38.23 9.08
N ARG A 327 21.50 38.33 8.90
CA ARG A 327 20.73 37.60 7.87
C ARG A 327 20.07 38.57 6.92
N VAL A 328 19.96 38.22 5.64
CA VAL A 328 19.34 39.10 4.64
C VAL A 328 18.17 38.39 3.99
N THR A 329 17.02 39.04 3.87
CA THR A 329 15.86 38.56 3.09
C THR A 329 15.62 39.46 1.90
N SER A 330 14.98 38.94 0.85
CA SER A 330 14.55 39.72 -0.30
C SER A 330 13.03 39.70 -0.45
N ASP A 331 12.44 40.82 -0.84
CA ASP A 331 11.03 40.92 -1.20
C ASP A 331 10.63 39.99 -2.36
N ILE A 332 11.58 39.45 -3.14
CA ILE A 332 11.28 38.39 -4.12
C ILE A 332 10.76 37.11 -3.45
N ASP A 333 11.18 36.89 -2.19
CA ASP A 333 10.87 35.71 -1.40
C ASP A 333 9.81 35.99 -0.33
N LYS A 334 9.14 37.15 -0.39
CA LYS A 334 8.09 37.54 0.56
C LYS A 334 6.91 36.58 0.50
N ALA A 335 6.48 36.08 1.66
CA ALA A 335 5.33 35.19 1.74
C ALA A 335 4.02 35.97 1.46
N PRO A 336 3.10 35.44 0.62
CA PRO A 336 1.82 36.09 0.31
C PRO A 336 0.78 35.97 1.43
N TYR A 337 0.98 35.05 2.37
CA TYR A 337 0.13 34.81 3.54
C TYR A 337 0.98 34.86 4.81
N ASN A 338 0.38 35.16 5.97
CA ASN A 338 1.09 35.01 7.23
C ASN A 338 1.39 33.51 7.42
N PRO A 339 2.66 33.09 7.44
CA PRO A 339 2.99 31.67 7.58
C PRO A 339 2.45 31.08 8.90
N MET A 340 2.18 31.91 9.92
CA MET A 340 1.57 31.49 11.18
C MET A 340 0.08 31.14 11.06
N ASP A 341 -0.62 31.60 10.02
CA ASP A 341 -2.02 31.25 9.77
C ASP A 341 -2.19 29.81 9.23
N LEU A 342 -1.10 29.18 8.76
CA LEU A 342 -1.09 27.80 8.25
C LEU A 342 -0.90 26.75 9.37
N TRP A 343 -0.62 27.17 10.61
CA TRP A 343 -0.23 26.29 11.73
C TRP A 343 -1.16 26.52 12.94
N GLY A 344 -2.13 25.63 13.12
CA GLY A 344 -3.11 25.69 14.20
C GLY A 344 -2.62 25.21 15.57
N SER A 345 -1.35 25.44 15.96
CA SER A 345 -0.86 25.01 17.28
C SER A 345 0.20 25.96 17.83
N PHE A 346 -0.24 26.94 18.62
CA PHE A 346 0.61 27.78 19.48
C PHE A 346 0.02 27.90 20.89
N ASP A 347 -0.52 26.79 21.41
CA ASP A 347 -1.12 26.72 22.76
C ASP A 347 -0.15 27.09 23.90
N TYR A 348 1.14 27.28 23.61
CA TYR A 348 2.21 27.43 24.59
C TYR A 348 2.87 28.83 24.67
N MET A 349 2.41 29.83 23.91
CA MET A 349 3.14 31.11 23.77
C MET A 349 2.62 32.30 24.58
N ILE A 350 1.42 32.21 25.16
CA ILE A 350 0.86 33.26 26.03
C ILE A 350 0.70 32.70 27.45
N ASN A 351 1.09 33.48 28.46
CA ASN A 351 0.70 33.28 29.85
C ASN A 351 0.00 34.54 30.36
N ILE A 352 -0.92 34.38 31.29
CA ILE A 352 -1.56 35.49 31.99
C ILE A 352 -1.01 35.48 33.42
N GLY A 353 -0.40 36.58 33.84
CA GLY A 353 0.20 36.67 35.18
C GLY A 353 -0.77 36.22 36.27
N ALA A 354 -0.28 35.39 37.20
CA ALA A 354 -0.99 34.92 38.39
C ALA A 354 -2.28 34.10 38.17
N GLY A 355 -2.42 33.39 37.05
CA GLY A 355 -3.45 32.36 36.88
C GLY A 355 -4.89 32.90 36.78
N LYS A 356 -5.07 34.14 36.29
CA LYS A 356 -6.38 34.77 36.07
C LYS A 356 -6.72 34.77 34.58
N GLN A 357 -7.94 34.40 34.21
CA GLN A 357 -8.41 34.20 32.83
C GLN A 357 -9.28 35.36 32.32
N PRO A 358 -9.37 35.61 31.00
CA PRO A 358 -10.37 36.52 30.43
C PRO A 358 -11.79 36.05 30.75
N THR A 359 -12.74 36.98 30.85
CA THR A 359 -14.16 36.64 30.95
C THR A 359 -14.79 36.65 29.56
N ILE A 360 -15.34 35.52 29.13
CA ILE A 360 -15.95 35.35 27.80
C ILE A 360 -17.45 35.16 27.98
N VAL A 361 -18.25 36.00 27.32
CA VAL A 361 -19.70 35.90 27.28
C VAL A 361 -20.14 35.71 25.84
N VAL A 362 -20.86 34.63 25.58
CA VAL A 362 -21.38 34.30 24.25
C VAL A 362 -22.87 34.61 24.22
N ASP A 363 -23.26 35.47 23.30
CA ASP A 363 -24.63 35.81 22.96
C ASP A 363 -25.02 35.03 21.71
N HIS A 364 -25.59 33.84 21.91
CA HIS A 364 -25.94 32.93 20.82
C HIS A 364 -27.08 33.45 19.94
N THR A 365 -27.95 34.32 20.47
CA THR A 365 -29.05 34.90 19.68
C THR A 365 -28.54 36.01 18.76
N ALA A 366 -27.52 36.76 19.18
CA ALA A 366 -26.88 37.78 18.34
C ALA A 366 -25.65 37.27 17.56
N SER A 367 -25.24 36.00 17.73
CA SER A 367 -23.98 35.46 17.19
C SER A 367 -22.75 36.29 17.55
N ARG A 368 -22.69 36.77 18.80
CA ARG A 368 -21.71 37.77 19.26
C ARG A 368 -20.97 37.28 20.48
N ILE A 369 -19.68 37.59 20.57
CA ILE A 369 -18.82 37.21 21.71
C ILE A 369 -18.26 38.48 22.34
N THR A 370 -18.46 38.64 23.65
CA THR A 370 -17.84 39.71 24.44
C THR A 370 -16.70 39.12 25.26
N ILE A 371 -15.50 39.67 25.10
CA ILE A 371 -14.29 39.27 25.81
C ILE A 371 -13.88 40.42 26.71
N THR A 372 -13.88 40.20 28.02
CA THR A 372 -13.30 41.12 29.00
C THR A 372 -11.89 40.64 29.32
N MET A 373 -10.89 41.47 29.01
CA MET A 373 -9.49 41.18 29.29
C MET A 373 -9.25 41.03 30.80
N PRO A 374 -8.23 40.24 31.22
CA PRO A 374 -7.82 40.17 32.62
C PRO A 374 -7.33 41.54 33.13
N ASN A 375 -7.39 41.78 34.46
CA ASN A 375 -6.82 42.97 35.10
C ASN A 375 -5.30 42.88 35.30
N TYR A 376 -4.64 42.08 34.47
CA TYR A 376 -3.22 41.77 34.51
C TYR A 376 -2.71 41.71 33.08
N SER A 377 -1.41 41.89 32.91
CA SER A 377 -0.82 41.78 31.57
C SER A 377 -0.88 40.37 31.04
N LEU A 378 -1.07 40.29 29.72
CA LEU A 378 -0.68 39.14 28.95
C LEU A 378 0.84 39.18 28.80
N PHE A 379 1.45 38.01 28.93
CA PHE A 379 2.88 37.80 28.73
C PHE A 379 3.03 36.90 27.50
N TYR A 380 3.74 37.41 26.51
CA TYR A 380 4.15 36.65 25.35
C TYR A 380 5.54 36.07 25.59
N PHE A 381 5.70 34.78 25.33
CA PHE A 381 6.97 34.04 25.39
C PHE A 381 7.37 33.66 23.98
N ASP A 382 8.58 34.04 23.57
CA ASP A 382 9.22 33.33 22.47
C ASP A 382 9.75 31.98 23.00
N ASN A 383 9.85 30.96 22.14
CA ASN A 383 10.18 29.60 22.60
C ASN A 383 11.62 29.45 23.16
N THR A 384 12.44 30.52 23.30
CA THR A 384 13.89 30.43 23.58
C THR A 384 14.28 30.13 25.04
N GLN A 385 13.32 29.91 25.93
CA GLN A 385 13.50 29.46 27.33
C GLN A 385 14.42 30.34 28.22
N THR A 386 14.25 31.67 28.24
CA THR A 386 14.86 32.49 29.33
C THR A 386 14.00 33.62 29.94
N GLY A 387 12.74 33.83 29.51
CA GLY A 387 11.87 34.85 30.12
C GLY A 387 10.64 35.22 29.27
N PHE A 388 9.84 36.19 29.74
CA PHE A 388 8.77 36.80 28.92
C PHE A 388 9.38 37.82 27.95
N THR A 389 8.99 37.78 26.68
CA THR A 389 9.52 38.61 25.59
C THR A 389 8.75 39.92 25.46
N LEU A 390 7.43 39.91 25.73
CA LEU A 390 6.60 41.11 25.68
C LEU A 390 5.48 41.04 26.72
N GLN A 391 5.20 42.19 27.35
CA GLN A 391 4.10 42.37 28.29
C GLN A 391 3.06 43.34 27.70
N SER A 392 1.78 42.97 27.71
CA SER A 392 0.71 43.85 27.22
C SER A 392 0.57 45.10 28.09
N SER A 393 0.25 46.24 27.46
CA SER A 393 -0.05 47.50 28.17
C SER A 393 -1.15 47.34 29.23
N SER A 394 -1.03 48.09 30.33
CA SER A 394 -2.08 48.20 31.35
C SER A 394 -3.38 48.81 30.83
N ASP A 395 -3.35 49.50 29.69
CA ASP A 395 -4.55 50.10 29.06
C ASP A 395 -5.57 49.06 28.59
N PHE A 396 -5.16 47.79 28.50
CA PHE A 396 -6.03 46.68 28.15
C PHE A 396 -6.63 45.97 29.37
N PHE A 397 -6.26 46.35 30.59
CA PHE A 397 -6.72 45.67 31.80
C PHE A 397 -8.23 45.86 31.99
N GLY A 398 -8.97 44.76 32.07
CA GLY A 398 -10.43 44.79 32.21
C GLY A 398 -11.17 45.35 30.98
N LYS A 399 -10.46 45.66 29.89
CA LYS A 399 -11.05 46.23 28.69
C LYS A 399 -11.95 45.20 28.00
N GLN A 400 -13.10 45.66 27.51
CA GLN A 400 -14.02 44.80 26.77
C GLN A 400 -13.83 44.94 25.26
N PHE A 401 -13.77 43.79 24.60
CA PHE A 401 -13.77 43.66 23.16
C PHE A 401 -15.01 42.88 22.72
N ILE A 402 -15.74 43.47 21.79
CA ILE A 402 -16.95 42.86 21.21
C ILE A 402 -16.58 42.32 19.83
N LEU A 403 -16.70 41.01 19.67
CA LEU A 403 -16.48 40.31 18.41
C LEU A 403 -17.85 39.99 17.85
N GLU A 404 -18.27 40.76 16.84
CA GLU A 404 -19.41 40.41 15.99
C GLU A 404 -19.08 39.17 15.14
N ASN A 405 -20.10 38.60 14.48
CA ASN A 405 -19.88 37.48 13.58
C ASN A 405 -18.81 37.82 12.52
N ASN A 406 -17.88 36.90 12.27
CA ASN A 406 -16.72 37.04 11.37
C ASN A 406 -15.67 38.06 11.83
N ASN A 407 -15.61 38.38 13.12
CA ASN A 407 -14.52 39.16 13.70
C ASN A 407 -13.52 38.29 14.47
N ILE A 408 -12.31 38.82 14.62
CA ILE A 408 -11.21 38.25 15.39
C ILE A 408 -10.64 39.29 16.35
N LEU A 409 -10.12 38.84 17.48
CA LEU A 409 -9.35 39.63 18.45
C LEU A 409 -7.88 39.28 18.30
N VAL A 410 -7.06 40.29 18.00
CA VAL A 410 -5.66 40.12 17.65
C VAL A 410 -4.79 40.98 18.56
N TRP A 411 -3.67 40.43 19.02
CA TRP A 411 -2.60 41.18 19.66
C TRP A 411 -1.45 41.36 18.67
N ASP A 412 -1.23 42.59 18.21
CA ASP A 412 -0.04 42.97 17.45
C ASP A 412 1.14 43.07 18.40
N LEU A 413 2.14 42.20 18.21
CA LEU A 413 3.30 42.12 19.08
C LEU A 413 4.32 43.22 18.77
N ASP A 414 4.42 43.67 17.52
CA ASP A 414 5.34 44.73 17.13
C ASP A 414 4.86 46.09 17.66
N ALA A 415 3.55 46.36 17.56
CA ALA A 415 2.94 47.58 18.06
C ALA A 415 2.50 47.51 19.53
N ASN A 416 2.55 46.33 20.16
CA ASN A 416 2.00 46.01 21.47
C ASN A 416 0.55 46.51 21.67
N ASN A 417 -0.31 46.27 20.67
CA ASN A 417 -1.68 46.76 20.64
C ASN A 417 -2.68 45.61 20.45
N ILE A 418 -3.79 45.63 21.20
CA ILE A 418 -4.85 44.62 21.11
C ILE A 418 -6.11 45.24 20.52
N PHE A 419 -6.61 44.67 19.44
CA PHE A 419 -7.78 45.21 18.72
C PHE A 419 -8.60 44.14 18.01
N VAL A 420 -9.84 44.50 17.68
CA VAL A 420 -10.76 43.67 16.90
C VAL A 420 -10.66 44.04 15.43
N GLN A 421 -10.64 43.04 14.56
CA GLN A 421 -10.72 43.22 13.12
C GLN A 421 -11.59 42.14 12.47
N GLY A 422 -11.98 42.32 11.21
CA GLY A 422 -12.67 41.29 10.44
C GLY A 422 -11.74 40.11 10.10
N VAL A 423 -12.29 38.91 9.98
CA VAL A 423 -11.56 37.69 9.62
C VAL A 423 -10.87 37.78 8.25
N ASN A 424 -11.44 38.58 7.34
CA ASN A 424 -10.91 38.82 6.00
C ASN A 424 -9.92 40.00 5.93
N THR A 425 -9.70 40.71 7.03
CA THR A 425 -8.75 41.82 7.08
C THR A 425 -7.34 41.27 7.26
N LYS A 426 -6.37 41.81 6.52
CA LYS A 426 -4.96 41.46 6.67
C LYS A 426 -4.50 41.69 8.11
N ARG A 427 -3.92 40.66 8.75
CA ARG A 427 -3.38 40.74 10.12
C ARG A 427 -1.98 41.35 10.14
N PRO A 428 -1.53 41.90 11.28
CA PRO A 428 -0.12 42.25 11.50
C PRO A 428 0.80 41.04 11.31
N ASN A 429 2.06 41.27 10.94
CA ASN A 429 2.97 40.17 10.61
C ASN A 429 3.38 39.37 11.86
N HIS A 430 3.77 40.04 12.95
CA HIS A 430 3.86 39.42 14.28
C HIS A 430 2.61 39.71 15.10
N ASN A 431 1.73 38.72 15.17
CA ASN A 431 0.52 38.84 15.96
C ASN A 431 0.22 37.54 16.70
N VAL A 432 -0.59 37.64 17.74
CA VAL A 432 -1.25 36.49 18.34
C VAL A 432 -2.76 36.62 18.17
N LEU A 433 -3.38 35.54 17.69
CA LEU A 433 -4.82 35.40 17.67
C LEU A 433 -5.31 35.07 19.09
N LEU A 434 -5.99 36.03 19.71
CA LEU A 434 -6.57 35.84 21.04
C LEU A 434 -7.93 35.14 20.95
N ALA A 435 -8.75 35.45 19.95
CA ALA A 435 -10.04 34.79 19.72
C ALA A 435 -10.56 35.02 18.29
N SER A 436 -11.38 34.10 17.77
CA SER A 436 -12.19 34.32 16.55
C SER A 436 -13.66 34.01 16.81
N ASN A 437 -14.58 34.79 16.26
CA ASN A 437 -16.02 34.52 16.30
C ASN A 437 -16.54 34.16 14.90
N ILE A 438 -17.00 32.92 14.73
CA ILE A 438 -17.68 32.46 13.51
C ILE A 438 -19.03 31.88 13.94
N TRP A 439 -20.12 32.49 13.45
CA TRP A 439 -21.51 32.12 13.75
C TRP A 439 -21.85 32.04 15.24
N GLY A 440 -21.28 32.93 16.06
CA GLY A 440 -21.53 32.95 17.51
C GLY A 440 -20.78 31.87 18.28
N GLN A 441 -19.78 31.25 17.66
CA GLN A 441 -18.90 30.26 18.27
C GLN A 441 -17.46 30.74 18.21
N MET A 442 -16.70 30.54 19.30
CA MET A 442 -15.27 30.77 19.24
C MET A 442 -14.65 29.57 18.54
N THR A 443 -14.02 29.81 17.40
CA THR A 443 -13.50 28.73 16.56
C THR A 443 -11.99 28.57 16.63
N ASN A 444 -11.29 29.56 17.18
CA ASN A 444 -9.83 29.61 17.26
C ASN A 444 -9.36 30.70 18.25
N GLY A 445 -8.06 30.69 18.56
CA GLY A 445 -7.37 31.69 19.39
C GLY A 445 -7.12 31.24 20.83
N TYR A 446 -6.11 31.85 21.46
CA TYR A 446 -5.65 31.45 22.80
C TYR A 446 -6.77 31.46 23.86
N PHE A 447 -7.76 32.35 23.74
CA PHE A 447 -8.86 32.43 24.70
C PHE A 447 -9.94 31.36 24.53
N MET A 448 -9.90 30.57 23.46
CA MET A 448 -10.81 29.44 23.26
C MET A 448 -10.73 28.44 24.42
N GLN A 449 -9.53 28.25 25.00
CA GLN A 449 -9.33 27.37 26.16
C GLN A 449 -10.09 27.83 27.42
N PHE A 450 -10.53 29.08 27.46
CA PHE A 450 -11.32 29.64 28.57
C PHE A 450 -12.82 29.71 28.25
N GLN A 451 -13.24 29.28 27.06
CA GLN A 451 -14.65 29.20 26.68
C GLN A 451 -15.27 27.90 27.22
N GLY A 452 -15.76 27.98 28.47
CA GLY A 452 -16.35 26.86 29.23
C GLY A 452 -15.34 26.35 30.26
N THR A 453 -15.17 27.00 31.41
CA THR A 453 -16.09 26.93 32.56
C THR A 453 -15.80 28.12 33.50
N PRO A 454 -16.81 28.74 34.14
CA PRO A 454 -16.55 29.72 35.20
C PRO A 454 -15.91 29.02 36.40
N ILE A 455 -14.59 29.19 36.57
CA ILE A 455 -13.91 29.01 37.85
C ILE A 455 -13.29 30.37 38.20
N LYS A 456 -14.07 31.21 38.87
CA LYS A 456 -13.50 32.23 39.75
C LYS A 456 -13.20 31.53 41.06
N ASP A 457 -11.90 31.48 41.36
CA ASP A 457 -11.30 31.21 42.67
C ASP A 457 -11.20 29.74 43.12
N ALA A 458 -10.03 29.15 42.84
CA ALA A 458 -9.33 28.18 43.67
C ALA A 458 -10.06 26.89 44.10
N LEU A 459 -10.14 25.89 43.21
CA LEU A 459 -10.27 24.47 43.60
C LEU A 459 -9.46 23.58 42.63
N ILE A 460 -8.16 23.39 42.89
CA ILE A 460 -7.51 22.11 42.53
C ILE A 460 -7.89 21.15 43.67
N SER A 461 -9.14 20.68 43.66
CA SER A 461 -9.64 19.76 44.68
C SER A 461 -9.73 18.37 44.13
N ILE A 462 -8.69 17.57 44.40
CA ILE A 462 -8.80 16.12 44.38
C ILE A 462 -9.90 15.76 45.40
N THR A 463 -10.90 14.99 44.95
CA THR A 463 -11.99 14.44 45.74
C THR A 463 -11.77 12.94 45.87
N GLU A 464 -11.38 12.46 47.05
CA GLU A 464 -11.08 11.05 47.32
C GLU A 464 -11.95 10.52 48.47
N PRO A 465 -12.45 9.28 48.42
CA PRO A 465 -13.18 8.68 49.55
C PRO A 465 -12.28 8.40 50.76
N ILE A 466 -12.81 8.53 51.98
CA ILE A 466 -12.02 8.53 53.25
C ILE A 466 -11.61 7.11 53.73
N THR A 467 -11.95 6.04 53.02
CA THR A 467 -11.72 4.67 53.52
C THR A 467 -11.19 3.74 52.45
N ASN A 468 -10.68 2.58 52.88
CA ASN A 468 -10.22 1.47 52.02
C ASN A 468 -11.32 0.85 51.11
N LYS A 469 -12.49 1.50 51.00
CA LYS A 469 -13.61 1.12 50.14
C LYS A 469 -13.61 2.02 48.91
N GLN A 470 -13.54 1.42 47.73
CA GLN A 470 -13.40 2.11 46.45
C GLN A 470 -14.75 2.61 45.91
N VAL A 471 -14.71 3.71 45.14
CA VAL A 471 -15.78 4.04 44.19
C VAL A 471 -15.83 2.92 43.14
N ILE A 472 -17.01 2.35 42.89
CA ILE A 472 -17.18 1.31 41.88
C ILE A 472 -18.02 1.89 40.74
N ILE A 473 -17.48 1.92 39.53
CA ILE A 473 -18.19 2.36 38.33
C ILE A 473 -18.33 1.17 37.39
N ALA A 474 -19.57 0.74 37.16
CA ALA A 474 -19.88 -0.39 36.29
C ALA A 474 -20.63 0.06 35.03
N THR A 475 -20.06 -0.23 33.85
CA THR A 475 -20.73 0.02 32.57
C THR A 475 -21.91 -0.93 32.38
N GLN A 476 -23.04 -0.39 31.94
CA GLN A 476 -24.24 -1.15 31.61
C GLN A 476 -24.33 -1.37 30.08
N SER A 477 -25.14 -2.35 29.67
CA SER A 477 -25.33 -2.71 28.25
C SER A 477 -25.91 -1.58 27.38
N ASP A 478 -26.59 -0.60 27.99
CA ASP A 478 -27.16 0.58 27.32
C ASP A 478 -26.19 1.79 27.29
N ASN A 479 -24.92 1.57 27.62
CA ASN A 479 -23.89 2.60 27.78
C ASN A 479 -24.12 3.56 28.95
N SER A 480 -25.09 3.33 29.84
CA SER A 480 -25.17 4.03 31.11
C SER A 480 -24.13 3.48 32.09
N LEU A 481 -23.79 4.28 33.12
CA LEU A 481 -22.88 3.85 34.19
C LEU A 481 -23.66 3.71 35.49
N ASN A 482 -23.45 2.62 36.22
CA ASN A 482 -23.88 2.47 37.59
C ASN A 482 -22.71 2.75 38.52
N ILE A 483 -22.80 3.85 39.26
CA ILE A 483 -21.78 4.31 40.20
C ILE A 483 -22.23 4.00 41.61
N THR A 484 -21.48 3.15 42.30
CA THR A 484 -21.66 2.88 43.73
C THR A 484 -20.66 3.70 44.51
N LEU A 485 -21.16 4.60 45.36
CA LEU A 485 -20.35 5.45 46.21
C LEU A 485 -19.94 4.69 47.49
N PRO A 486 -18.73 4.90 48.02
CA PRO A 486 -18.36 4.42 49.34
C PRO A 486 -19.13 5.18 50.45
N ASP A 487 -19.08 4.70 51.69
CA ASP A 487 -19.78 5.31 52.83
C ASP A 487 -19.57 6.85 52.90
N SER A 488 -20.54 7.54 53.48
CA SER A 488 -20.95 8.96 53.33
C SER A 488 -19.90 10.09 53.45
N VAL A 489 -18.61 9.89 53.22
CA VAL A 489 -17.59 10.92 53.42
C VAL A 489 -16.45 10.90 52.38
N MET A 490 -16.14 12.08 51.82
CA MET A 490 -15.01 12.35 50.91
C MET A 490 -14.07 13.42 51.49
N TYR A 491 -12.81 13.40 51.10
CA TYR A 491 -11.87 14.50 51.31
C TYR A 491 -11.91 15.46 50.13
N THR A 492 -11.87 16.77 50.37
CA THR A 492 -11.70 17.78 49.32
C THR A 492 -10.48 18.65 49.64
N LYS A 493 -9.55 18.81 48.69
CA LYS A 493 -8.35 19.64 48.89
C LYS A 493 -8.58 21.07 48.37
N GLN A 494 -8.52 22.08 49.22
CA GLN A 494 -8.48 23.48 48.78
C GLN A 494 -7.02 23.96 48.71
N VAL A 495 -6.72 24.92 47.83
CA VAL A 495 -5.34 25.33 47.52
C VAL A 495 -4.64 25.88 48.77
N ALA A 496 -3.45 25.33 49.03
CA ALA A 496 -2.42 25.72 50.00
C ALA A 496 -2.49 25.23 51.47
N GLU A 497 -3.60 25.05 52.19
CA GLU A 497 -3.52 24.58 53.59
C GLU A 497 -4.71 23.68 54.05
N SER A 498 -4.39 22.43 54.40
CA SER A 498 -5.23 21.38 55.02
C SER A 498 -6.30 20.65 54.17
N TRP A 499 -6.59 19.40 54.54
CA TRP A 499 -7.61 18.54 53.93
C TRP A 499 -8.93 18.72 54.68
N ASP A 500 -9.99 19.12 53.98
CA ASP A 500 -11.32 19.24 54.56
C ASP A 500 -12.16 17.97 54.32
N LYS A 501 -12.86 17.54 55.37
CA LYS A 501 -13.74 16.36 55.36
C LYS A 501 -15.15 16.79 54.94
N LEU A 502 -15.62 16.32 53.79
CA LEU A 502 -16.96 16.55 53.26
C LEU A 502 -17.85 15.33 53.46
N VAL A 503 -18.95 15.48 54.19
CA VAL A 503 -19.96 14.41 54.36
C VAL A 503 -20.97 14.47 53.22
N LEU A 504 -21.02 13.43 52.40
CA LEU A 504 -22.00 13.26 51.32
C LEU A 504 -23.38 12.91 51.87
N LYS A 505 -24.41 13.50 51.26
CA LYS A 505 -25.82 13.24 51.63
C LYS A 505 -26.53 12.22 50.74
N ASN A 506 -25.83 11.59 49.78
CA ASN A 506 -26.43 10.60 48.89
C ASN A 506 -26.86 9.34 49.66
N ASN A 507 -28.17 9.10 49.73
CA ASN A 507 -28.77 7.86 50.24
C ASN A 507 -29.94 7.46 49.33
N PRO A 508 -29.91 6.33 48.62
CA PRO A 508 -28.87 5.29 48.64
C PRO A 508 -27.57 5.69 47.91
N LEU A 509 -26.48 4.99 48.21
CA LEU A 509 -25.12 5.20 47.66
C LEU A 509 -24.97 4.71 46.20
N LYS A 510 -26.00 4.86 45.35
CA LYS A 510 -25.97 4.44 43.94
C LYS A 510 -26.49 5.54 43.02
N ILE A 511 -25.80 5.79 41.93
CA ILE A 511 -26.13 6.80 40.92
C ILE A 511 -26.03 6.17 39.54
N SER A 512 -27.08 6.32 38.74
CA SER A 512 -27.03 5.99 37.31
C SER A 512 -26.64 7.24 36.52
N VAL A 513 -25.68 7.10 35.61
CA VAL A 513 -25.23 8.17 34.71
C VAL A 513 -25.55 7.75 33.27
N PRO A 514 -26.61 8.29 32.66
CA PRO A 514 -26.93 8.00 31.26
C PRO A 514 -25.79 8.39 30.31
N ASN A 515 -25.81 7.82 29.10
CA ASN A 515 -24.85 8.22 28.06
C ASN A 515 -24.96 9.73 27.79
N ASN A 516 -23.83 10.40 27.61
CA ASN A 516 -23.68 11.83 27.43
C ASN A 516 -24.10 12.70 28.64
N TYR A 517 -24.26 12.14 29.83
CA TYR A 517 -24.48 12.90 31.06
C TYR A 517 -23.14 13.14 31.78
N THR A 518 -23.06 14.27 32.48
CA THR A 518 -21.93 14.65 33.33
C THR A 518 -22.23 14.26 34.77
N LEU A 519 -21.29 13.58 35.42
CA LEU A 519 -21.28 13.31 36.85
C LEU A 519 -20.62 14.49 37.58
N ILE A 520 -21.34 15.08 38.53
CA ILE A 520 -20.88 16.20 39.33
C ILE A 520 -21.07 15.94 40.83
N LEU A 521 -20.24 16.54 41.67
CA LEU A 521 -20.51 16.79 43.08
C LEU A 521 -21.02 18.22 43.20
N ASP A 522 -22.29 18.40 43.52
CA ASP A 522 -22.87 19.71 43.82
C ASP A 522 -22.45 20.12 45.23
N LEU A 523 -21.63 21.16 45.32
CA LEU A 523 -21.12 21.66 46.59
C LEU A 523 -22.19 22.44 47.37
N THR A 524 -23.28 22.84 46.71
CA THR A 524 -24.38 23.59 47.34
C THR A 524 -25.14 22.72 48.34
N ASP A 525 -25.34 21.45 48.02
CA ASP A 525 -26.07 20.51 48.87
C ASP A 525 -25.27 19.27 49.31
N SER A 526 -24.02 19.15 48.84
CA SER A 526 -23.10 18.04 49.13
C SER A 526 -23.60 16.69 48.59
N THR A 527 -24.17 16.70 47.38
CA THR A 527 -24.63 15.49 46.71
C THR A 527 -23.99 15.27 45.34
N VAL A 528 -23.74 14.01 44.99
CA VAL A 528 -23.30 13.60 43.67
C VAL A 528 -24.53 13.41 42.75
N LYS A 529 -24.48 13.95 41.52
CA LYS A 529 -25.60 13.99 40.56
C LYS A 529 -25.12 13.70 39.14
N ALA A 530 -25.96 13.05 38.34
CA ALA A 530 -25.81 12.96 36.89
C ALA A 530 -26.67 14.03 36.21
N VAL A 531 -26.08 14.85 35.34
CA VAL A 531 -26.74 16.01 34.73
C VAL A 531 -26.48 16.07 33.23
N ASN A 532 -27.49 16.43 32.45
CA ASN A 532 -27.37 16.63 30.99
C ASN A 532 -26.94 18.05 30.61
N SER A 533 -26.93 18.98 31.57
CA SER A 533 -26.54 20.37 31.36
C SER A 533 -26.02 20.96 32.66
N LEU A 534 -24.93 21.72 32.56
CA LEU A 534 -24.29 22.39 33.70
C LEU A 534 -24.84 23.80 33.95
N ILE A 535 -25.74 24.30 33.08
CA ILE A 535 -26.26 25.68 33.10
C ILE A 535 -26.92 26.05 34.44
N SER A 536 -27.55 25.09 35.12
CA SER A 536 -28.27 25.30 36.38
C SER A 536 -27.39 25.20 37.63
N TYR A 537 -26.11 24.80 37.51
CA TYR A 537 -25.24 24.51 38.65
C TYR A 537 -24.13 25.56 38.75
N LYS A 538 -24.06 26.25 39.89
CA LYS A 538 -23.12 27.36 40.12
C LYS A 538 -21.89 26.98 40.94
N ASN A 539 -22.01 25.97 41.81
CA ASN A 539 -20.95 25.48 42.68
C ASN A 539 -20.90 23.94 42.62
N TYR A 540 -20.08 23.39 41.74
CA TYR A 540 -19.93 21.94 41.60
C TYR A 540 -18.48 21.56 41.29
N ILE A 541 -18.13 20.31 41.57
CA ILE A 541 -16.90 19.66 41.10
C ILE A 541 -17.31 18.65 40.04
N MET A 542 -16.72 18.72 38.85
CA MET A 542 -16.94 17.71 37.83
C MET A 542 -16.14 16.45 38.18
N LEU A 543 -16.85 15.33 38.32
CA LEU A 543 -16.25 14.05 38.67
C LEU A 543 -15.97 13.22 37.42
N GLY A 544 -16.81 13.34 36.38
CA GLY A 544 -16.56 12.74 35.07
C GLY A 544 -17.71 12.96 34.09
N TYR A 545 -17.56 12.54 32.85
CA TYR A 545 -18.55 12.60 31.78
C TYR A 545 -18.67 11.23 31.13
N ASN A 546 -19.89 10.70 31.02
CA ASN A 546 -20.11 9.40 30.40
C ASN A 546 -20.14 9.54 28.87
N HIS A 547 -19.15 8.95 28.20
CA HIS A 547 -19.07 8.83 26.76
C HIS A 547 -19.11 7.37 26.33
N TYR A 548 -20.27 6.91 25.85
CA TYR A 548 -20.51 5.53 25.40
C TYR A 548 -20.04 4.49 26.43
N GLY A 549 -20.48 4.63 27.68
CA GLY A 549 -20.12 3.67 28.73
C GLY A 549 -18.70 3.83 29.25
N ASN A 550 -18.00 4.91 28.90
CA ASN A 550 -16.68 5.26 29.40
C ASN A 550 -16.75 6.60 30.14
N LEU A 551 -16.52 6.60 31.45
CA LEU A 551 -16.39 7.81 32.24
C LEU A 551 -15.06 8.48 31.91
N LYS A 552 -15.11 9.67 31.33
CA LYS A 552 -13.93 10.53 31.09
C LYS A 552 -13.87 11.59 32.17
N GLY A 553 -12.72 11.80 32.79
CA GLY A 553 -12.52 12.84 33.81
C GLY A 553 -11.94 12.30 35.11
N GLN A 554 -12.04 13.06 36.18
CA GLN A 554 -11.30 12.81 37.42
C GLN A 554 -11.51 11.40 37.99
N TRP A 555 -12.74 10.89 37.95
CA TRP A 555 -13.12 9.59 38.50
C TRP A 555 -12.95 8.45 37.49
N SER A 556 -12.39 8.71 36.29
CA SER A 556 -12.22 7.68 35.25
C SER A 556 -11.33 6.53 35.71
N HIS A 557 -10.40 6.77 36.62
CA HIS A 557 -9.51 5.71 37.15
C HIS A 557 -10.20 4.75 38.14
N TRP A 558 -11.41 5.07 38.61
CA TRP A 558 -12.26 4.17 39.41
C TRP A 558 -13.29 3.44 38.58
N GLN A 559 -13.47 3.84 37.32
CA GLN A 559 -13.93 2.90 36.34
C GLN A 559 -12.79 1.92 36.18
N THR A 560 -12.90 0.80 36.89
CA THR A 560 -12.16 -0.38 36.54
C THR A 560 -12.63 -0.73 35.13
N ASP A 561 -11.94 -0.21 34.11
CA ASP A 561 -11.63 -1.03 32.96
C ASP A 561 -11.09 -2.30 33.58
N THR A 562 -11.88 -3.36 33.52
CA THR A 562 -11.37 -4.68 33.79
C THR A 562 -10.24 -4.91 32.76
N ASN A 563 -9.03 -4.59 33.22
CA ASN A 563 -7.69 -4.85 32.71
C ASN A 563 -6.97 -3.79 31.85
N PHE A 564 -5.75 -3.50 32.30
CA PHE A 564 -4.81 -2.46 31.87
C PHE A 564 -4.06 -2.84 30.57
N ASP A 565 -4.67 -3.68 29.75
CA ASP A 565 -4.04 -4.35 28.60
C ASP A 565 -4.75 -4.07 27.27
N GLY A 566 -5.79 -3.22 27.31
CA GLY A 566 -6.47 -2.69 26.14
C GLY A 566 -7.55 -3.59 25.55
N ILE A 567 -7.74 -4.81 26.06
CA ILE A 567 -8.84 -5.70 25.67
C ILE A 567 -10.03 -5.59 26.64
N PRO A 568 -11.28 -5.76 26.17
CA PRO A 568 -12.44 -5.70 27.05
C PRO A 568 -12.40 -6.76 28.17
N GLY A 569 -12.80 -6.37 29.37
CA GLY A 569 -12.62 -7.22 30.55
C GLY A 569 -13.37 -8.55 30.58
N TYR A 570 -14.41 -8.74 29.76
CA TYR A 570 -15.07 -10.04 29.65
C TYR A 570 -14.14 -11.12 29.07
N TYR A 571 -13.07 -10.74 28.36
CA TYR A 571 -12.04 -11.71 27.95
C TYR A 571 -11.25 -12.28 29.12
N HIS A 572 -11.26 -11.61 30.27
CA HIS A 572 -10.57 -12.02 31.49
C HIS A 572 -11.47 -12.73 32.49
N GLU A 573 -12.78 -12.72 32.25
CA GLU A 573 -13.72 -13.50 33.05
C GLU A 573 -13.34 -14.98 32.97
N ASP A 574 -13.42 -15.67 34.11
CA ASP A 574 -13.07 -17.09 34.27
C ASP A 574 -11.66 -17.48 33.76
N ASN A 575 -10.72 -16.52 33.74
CA ASN A 575 -9.36 -16.67 33.19
C ASN A 575 -9.35 -17.12 31.72
N TYR A 576 -10.40 -16.79 30.94
CA TYR A 576 -10.55 -17.25 29.56
C TYR A 576 -9.32 -16.93 28.71
N ILE A 577 -8.93 -15.66 28.62
CA ILE A 577 -7.80 -15.26 27.77
C ILE A 577 -6.47 -15.79 28.31
N ASP A 578 -6.26 -15.81 29.62
CA ASP A 578 -5.02 -16.35 30.23
C ASP A 578 -4.85 -17.84 29.91
N ASN A 579 -5.92 -18.62 29.99
CA ASN A 579 -5.91 -20.04 29.60
C ASN A 579 -5.57 -20.19 28.10
N LYS A 580 -6.09 -19.31 27.24
CA LYS A 580 -5.75 -19.32 25.80
C LYS A 580 -4.29 -18.94 25.55
N ILE A 581 -3.75 -17.95 26.27
CA ILE A 581 -2.33 -17.59 26.23
C ILE A 581 -1.45 -18.78 26.64
N ASP A 582 -1.82 -19.52 27.70
CA ASP A 582 -1.09 -20.71 28.13
C ASP A 582 -1.10 -21.81 27.07
N VAL A 583 -2.24 -22.07 26.44
CA VAL A 583 -2.35 -23.04 25.33
C VAL A 583 -1.48 -22.63 24.15
N ILE A 584 -1.46 -21.34 23.79
CA ILE A 584 -0.61 -20.81 22.71
C ILE A 584 0.87 -21.00 23.05
N ASN A 585 1.28 -20.64 24.27
CA ASN A 585 2.66 -20.78 24.73
C ASN A 585 3.10 -22.26 24.82
N GLN A 586 2.17 -23.20 25.01
CA GLN A 586 2.45 -24.63 24.92
C GLN A 586 2.56 -25.10 23.45
N ASN A 587 1.67 -24.64 22.58
CA ASN A 587 1.64 -25.07 21.17
C ASN A 587 2.80 -24.50 20.35
N THR A 588 3.36 -23.37 20.74
CA THR A 588 4.52 -22.73 20.08
C THR A 588 5.87 -23.36 20.42
N GLN A 589 5.92 -24.29 21.39
CA GLN A 589 7.16 -24.99 21.78
C GLN A 589 7.45 -26.16 20.84
N VAL A 590 7.83 -25.85 19.59
CA VAL A 590 8.19 -26.83 18.56
C VAL A 590 9.68 -26.82 18.27
N GLN A 591 10.24 -27.96 17.86
CA GLN A 591 11.68 -28.06 17.51
C GLN A 591 11.98 -27.36 16.19
N THR A 592 11.17 -27.67 15.16
CA THR A 592 11.18 -26.97 13.88
C THR A 592 9.76 -26.64 13.47
N GLY A 593 9.54 -25.44 12.94
CA GLY A 593 8.21 -24.98 12.58
C GLY A 593 7.98 -23.49 12.78
N VAL A 594 6.71 -23.08 12.72
CA VAL A 594 6.28 -21.69 12.82
C VAL A 594 4.95 -21.57 13.55
N SER A 595 4.71 -20.42 14.15
CA SER A 595 3.40 -20.07 14.70
C SER A 595 2.99 -18.66 14.28
N PHE A 596 1.72 -18.48 13.95
CA PHE A 596 1.16 -17.23 13.42
C PHE A 596 -0.31 -17.06 13.84
N ALA A 597 -0.79 -15.82 13.86
CA ALA A 597 -2.21 -15.53 14.00
C ALA A 597 -2.89 -15.48 12.62
N TYR A 598 -4.13 -15.95 12.53
CA TYR A 598 -4.96 -15.93 11.34
C TYR A 598 -6.39 -15.51 11.68
N PHE A 599 -6.96 -14.63 10.87
CA PHE A 599 -8.38 -14.25 10.92
C PHE A 599 -8.83 -13.91 9.50
N THR A 600 -10.13 -13.95 9.22
CA THR A 600 -10.65 -13.78 7.85
C THR A 600 -12.08 -13.26 7.87
N ASP A 601 -12.54 -12.70 6.75
CA ASP A 601 -13.94 -12.34 6.53
C ASP A 601 -14.46 -11.41 7.64
N SER A 602 -13.67 -10.37 7.93
CA SER A 602 -13.97 -9.43 9.02
C SER A 602 -15.16 -8.55 8.71
N HIS A 603 -15.47 -8.30 7.43
CA HIS A 603 -16.60 -7.49 6.97
C HIS A 603 -16.84 -6.26 7.86
N TRP A 604 -15.80 -5.43 8.05
CA TRP A 604 -15.80 -4.33 8.99
C TRP A 604 -17.03 -3.43 8.81
N GLY A 605 -17.80 -3.34 9.90
CA GLY A 605 -19.18 -2.85 9.89
C GLY A 605 -20.15 -3.86 10.50
N ASP A 606 -19.88 -5.16 10.30
CA ASP A 606 -20.66 -6.29 10.84
C ASP A 606 -19.96 -7.03 11.98
N ASN A 607 -18.73 -6.64 12.35
CA ASN A 607 -17.99 -7.23 13.47
C ASN A 607 -18.02 -6.37 14.76
N ALA A 608 -17.46 -6.89 15.86
CA ALA A 608 -17.38 -6.17 17.14
C ALA A 608 -16.16 -5.24 17.30
N ASN A 609 -15.26 -5.19 16.30
CA ASN A 609 -14.10 -4.30 16.24
C ASN A 609 -13.08 -4.41 17.39
N GLN A 610 -12.85 -5.62 17.92
CA GLN A 610 -11.83 -5.88 18.93
C GLN A 610 -10.60 -6.62 18.40
N GLN A 611 -10.55 -7.02 17.12
CA GLN A 611 -9.46 -7.86 16.57
C GLN A 611 -8.09 -7.23 16.81
N GLY A 612 -7.91 -5.96 16.47
CA GLY A 612 -6.63 -5.27 16.63
C GLY A 612 -6.11 -5.31 18.06
N LYS A 613 -6.99 -5.14 19.05
CA LYS A 613 -6.64 -5.19 20.48
C LYS A 613 -6.26 -6.59 20.92
N LEU A 614 -7.03 -7.60 20.51
CA LEU A 614 -6.74 -9.00 20.82
C LEU A 614 -5.41 -9.44 20.19
N LEU A 615 -5.17 -9.11 18.91
CA LEU A 615 -3.94 -9.41 18.20
C LEU A 615 -2.73 -8.76 18.89
N ASP A 616 -2.84 -7.50 19.31
CA ASP A 616 -1.79 -6.83 20.06
C ASP A 616 -1.56 -7.46 21.44
N TYR A 617 -2.63 -7.87 22.13
CA TYR A 617 -2.53 -8.58 23.42
C TYR A 617 -1.80 -9.92 23.26
N ILE A 618 -2.25 -10.77 22.34
CA ILE A 618 -1.63 -12.06 22.02
C ILE A 618 -0.14 -11.87 21.68
N SER A 619 0.17 -10.90 20.83
CA SER A 619 1.54 -10.57 20.40
C SER A 619 2.45 -10.03 21.51
N GLN A 620 1.87 -9.54 22.61
CA GLN A 620 2.61 -9.07 23.78
C GLN A 620 2.82 -10.18 24.82
N GLN A 621 1.90 -11.13 24.90
CA GLN A 621 1.93 -12.23 25.88
C GLN A 621 2.53 -13.53 25.34
N THR A 622 2.82 -13.60 24.04
CA THR A 622 3.32 -14.81 23.36
C THR A 622 4.45 -14.48 22.38
N SER A 623 5.02 -15.51 21.75
CA SER A 623 6.03 -15.38 20.69
C SER A 623 5.45 -15.03 19.31
N ILE A 624 4.13 -14.90 19.18
CA ILE A 624 3.47 -14.64 17.89
C ILE A 624 3.86 -13.26 17.37
N ASN A 625 4.44 -13.24 16.17
CA ASN A 625 4.96 -12.03 15.51
C ASN A 625 4.61 -11.95 14.02
N GLN A 626 3.79 -12.88 13.53
CA GLN A 626 3.29 -12.94 12.16
C GLN A 626 1.77 -13.07 12.22
N ILE A 627 1.08 -12.19 11.48
CA ILE A 627 -0.38 -12.13 11.44
C ILE A 627 -0.79 -12.21 9.98
N PHE A 628 -1.73 -13.10 9.67
CA PHE A 628 -2.32 -13.27 8.35
C PHE A 628 -3.81 -12.91 8.40
N PHE A 629 -4.27 -12.21 7.38
CA PHE A 629 -5.67 -11.87 7.18
C PHE A 629 -6.15 -12.51 5.88
N GLY A 630 -7.16 -13.38 5.97
CA GLY A 630 -7.68 -14.19 4.86
C GLY A 630 -8.53 -13.45 3.82
N GLY A 631 -8.71 -12.12 3.96
CA GLY A 631 -9.44 -11.29 3.02
C GLY A 631 -10.86 -10.95 3.47
N ASP A 632 -11.57 -10.19 2.63
CA ASP A 632 -12.94 -9.69 2.82
C ASP A 632 -13.08 -8.60 3.90
N ILE A 633 -12.53 -7.42 3.58
CA ILE A 633 -12.53 -6.19 4.39
C ILE A 633 -13.92 -5.59 4.58
N PRO A 634 -14.66 -5.17 3.55
CA PRO A 634 -15.92 -4.46 3.74
C PRO A 634 -17.09 -5.43 3.96
N GLN A 635 -18.20 -4.91 4.48
CA GLN A 635 -19.48 -5.60 4.48
C GLN A 635 -19.81 -6.12 3.07
N ALA A 636 -20.40 -7.32 2.98
CA ALA A 636 -20.72 -7.96 1.71
C ALA A 636 -21.59 -7.07 0.79
N TYR A 637 -22.46 -6.25 1.40
CA TYR A 637 -23.36 -5.34 0.69
C TYR A 637 -23.32 -3.92 1.25
N GLY A 638 -23.36 -2.94 0.36
CA GLY A 638 -23.44 -1.54 0.75
C GLY A 638 -23.17 -0.55 -0.39
N ILE A 639 -22.79 0.66 -0.02
CA ILE A 639 -22.45 1.73 -0.95
C ILE A 639 -20.96 2.08 -0.83
N ASN A 640 -20.42 2.84 -1.78
CA ASN A 640 -19.00 3.24 -1.80
C ASN A 640 -18.50 3.86 -0.47
N SER A 641 -19.35 4.58 0.28
CA SER A 641 -18.92 5.10 1.59
C SER A 641 -18.60 3.99 2.59
N LYS A 642 -19.34 2.88 2.58
CA LYS A 642 -19.09 1.71 3.43
C LYS A 642 -17.78 1.03 3.08
N LEU A 643 -17.49 0.90 1.78
CA LEU A 643 -16.21 0.39 1.31
C LEU A 643 -15.05 1.25 1.85
N LYS A 644 -15.17 2.58 1.73
CA LYS A 644 -14.16 3.51 2.24
C LYS A 644 -14.01 3.45 3.76
N ASP A 645 -15.11 3.39 4.50
CA ASP A 645 -15.08 3.31 5.96
C ASP A 645 -14.39 2.03 6.44
N ALA A 646 -14.73 0.88 5.86
CA ALA A 646 -14.09 -0.39 6.16
C ALA A 646 -12.61 -0.41 5.77
N THR A 647 -12.28 0.11 4.58
CA THR A 647 -10.88 0.24 4.11
C THR A 647 -10.05 1.11 5.05
N ASN A 648 -10.58 2.27 5.48
CA ASN A 648 -9.90 3.16 6.42
C ASN A 648 -9.70 2.49 7.79
N LEU A 649 -10.68 1.72 8.24
CA LEU A 649 -10.59 0.99 9.50
C LEU A 649 -9.56 -0.14 9.44
N TYR A 650 -9.58 -0.96 8.39
CA TYR A 650 -8.55 -1.95 8.12
C TYR A 650 -7.15 -1.30 8.10
N GLN A 651 -6.97 -0.23 7.33
CA GLN A 651 -5.70 0.50 7.27
C GLN A 651 -5.26 1.08 8.62
N LYS A 652 -6.21 1.47 9.47
CA LYS A 652 -5.91 1.90 10.84
C LYS A 652 -5.43 0.74 11.69
N ILE A 653 -6.12 -0.40 11.64
CA ILE A 653 -5.79 -1.61 12.40
C ILE A 653 -4.39 -2.12 12.00
N VAL A 654 -4.12 -2.34 10.72
CA VAL A 654 -2.82 -2.87 10.26
C VAL A 654 -1.65 -1.92 10.52
N LYS A 655 -1.92 -0.61 10.68
CA LYS A 655 -0.90 0.38 11.07
C LYS A 655 -0.73 0.49 12.58
N SER A 656 -1.75 0.13 13.36
CA SER A 656 -1.69 0.19 14.83
C SER A 656 -1.17 -1.10 15.45
N THR A 657 -1.32 -2.24 14.76
CA THR A 657 -0.81 -3.52 15.27
C THR A 657 0.71 -3.48 15.38
N LYS A 658 1.24 -4.07 16.45
CA LYS A 658 2.69 -4.13 16.70
C LYS A 658 3.45 -4.85 15.58
N TYR A 659 2.86 -5.89 15.01
CA TYR A 659 3.44 -6.70 13.95
C TYR A 659 2.69 -6.55 12.62
N PRO A 660 3.36 -6.83 11.49
CA PRO A 660 2.75 -6.75 10.17
C PRO A 660 1.57 -7.73 10.02
N VAL A 661 0.50 -7.24 9.38
CA VAL A 661 -0.61 -8.07 8.91
C VAL A 661 -0.44 -8.31 7.42
N TYR A 662 -0.25 -9.57 7.03
CA TYR A 662 -0.12 -10.01 5.64
C TYR A 662 -1.49 -10.44 5.14
N SER A 663 -1.97 -9.84 4.05
CA SER A 663 -3.35 -10.04 3.60
C SER A 663 -3.43 -10.88 2.33
N VAL A 664 -4.45 -11.73 2.29
CA VAL A 664 -4.96 -12.39 1.09
C VAL A 664 -6.03 -11.48 0.48
N HIS A 665 -6.19 -11.52 -0.85
CA HIS A 665 -7.24 -10.77 -1.54
C HIS A 665 -8.50 -11.63 -1.68
N GLY A 666 -9.58 -11.21 -1.02
CA GLY A 666 -10.91 -11.82 -1.11
C GLY A 666 -11.84 -11.14 -2.11
N ASN A 667 -12.98 -11.76 -2.38
CA ASN A 667 -13.95 -11.25 -3.36
C ASN A 667 -14.60 -9.91 -2.95
N HIS A 668 -14.59 -9.55 -1.67
CA HIS A 668 -15.07 -8.27 -1.18
C HIS A 668 -13.95 -7.24 -1.02
N ASP A 669 -12.68 -7.61 -1.19
CA ASP A 669 -11.58 -6.67 -0.99
C ASP A 669 -11.56 -5.59 -2.07
N LEU A 670 -11.84 -4.37 -1.61
CA LEU A 670 -12.02 -3.20 -2.46
C LEU A 670 -13.11 -3.40 -3.52
N THR A 671 -14.06 -4.29 -3.23
CA THR A 671 -15.22 -4.62 -4.06
C THR A 671 -16.47 -4.66 -3.21
N ILE A 672 -17.50 -3.88 -3.57
CA ILE A 672 -18.77 -3.87 -2.84
C ILE A 672 -19.96 -3.89 -3.80
N LYS A 673 -20.89 -4.78 -3.54
CA LYS A 673 -22.17 -4.87 -4.24
C LYS A 673 -23.25 -4.13 -3.46
N THR A 674 -24.25 -3.56 -4.12
CA THR A 674 -25.32 -2.83 -3.41
C THR A 674 -26.34 -3.73 -2.71
N SER A 675 -26.55 -4.94 -3.22
CA SER A 675 -27.36 -6.00 -2.59
C SER A 675 -27.06 -7.35 -3.25
N SER A 676 -27.51 -8.45 -2.66
CA SER A 676 -27.32 -9.80 -3.21
C SER A 676 -27.83 -9.97 -4.65
N THR A 677 -28.84 -9.20 -5.05
CA THR A 677 -29.53 -9.31 -6.36
C THR A 677 -29.21 -8.20 -7.37
N SER A 678 -28.39 -7.20 -7.02
CA SER A 678 -28.18 -6.01 -7.85
C SER A 678 -26.86 -6.05 -8.63
N ASP A 679 -26.87 -5.76 -9.93
CA ASP A 679 -25.62 -5.65 -10.70
C ASP A 679 -24.82 -4.37 -10.42
N GLN A 680 -25.36 -3.50 -9.56
CA GLN A 680 -24.73 -2.25 -9.14
C GLN A 680 -23.74 -2.47 -8.00
N GLY A 681 -22.60 -1.79 -8.09
CA GLY A 681 -21.55 -1.82 -7.06
C GLY A 681 -20.31 -1.05 -7.51
N LEU A 682 -19.18 -1.38 -6.90
CA LEU A 682 -17.88 -0.78 -7.21
C LEU A 682 -16.78 -1.81 -6.94
N THR A 683 -15.85 -1.94 -7.87
CA THR A 683 -14.54 -2.56 -7.67
C THR A 683 -13.46 -1.51 -7.94
N GLU A 684 -12.56 -1.31 -6.99
CA GLU A 684 -11.38 -0.47 -7.19
C GLU A 684 -10.39 -1.16 -8.12
N ASN A 685 -9.52 -0.38 -8.76
CA ASN A 685 -8.49 -0.95 -9.63
C ASN A 685 -7.42 -1.73 -8.85
N GLN A 686 -6.69 -2.61 -9.56
CA GLN A 686 -5.64 -3.46 -8.98
C GLN A 686 -4.53 -2.67 -8.27
N LEU A 687 -4.18 -1.46 -8.74
CA LEU A 687 -3.19 -0.63 -8.06
C LEU A 687 -3.68 -0.20 -6.68
N LYS A 688 -4.99 0.10 -6.54
CA LYS A 688 -5.57 0.51 -5.26
C LYS A 688 -5.75 -0.68 -4.31
N GLN A 689 -6.11 -1.85 -4.83
CA GLN A 689 -6.09 -3.10 -4.06
C GLN A 689 -4.69 -3.36 -3.50
N TYR A 690 -3.66 -3.33 -4.35
CA TYR A 690 -2.27 -3.52 -3.91
C TYR A 690 -1.80 -2.45 -2.92
N ASP A 691 -2.17 -1.18 -3.15
CA ASP A 691 -1.87 -0.05 -2.25
C ASP A 691 -2.43 -0.27 -0.84
N VAL A 692 -3.63 -0.84 -0.73
CA VAL A 692 -4.29 -1.07 0.55
C VAL A 692 -3.78 -2.32 1.23
N LEU A 693 -3.64 -3.43 0.51
CA LEU A 693 -3.35 -4.75 1.08
C LEU A 693 -1.86 -4.99 1.31
N ASN A 694 -0.99 -4.53 0.41
CA ASN A 694 0.38 -5.02 0.33
C ASN A 694 1.45 -3.92 0.46
N ARG A 695 1.13 -2.65 0.16
CA ARG A 695 2.11 -1.56 0.12
C ARG A 695 2.92 -1.39 1.40
N SER A 696 2.30 -1.51 2.57
CA SER A 696 3.00 -1.39 3.85
C SER A 696 4.00 -2.53 4.13
N ASN A 697 3.85 -3.65 3.41
CA ASN A 697 4.65 -4.86 3.57
C ASN A 697 5.57 -5.13 2.36
N GLU A 698 5.64 -4.23 1.38
CA GLU A 698 6.33 -4.48 0.10
C GLU A 698 7.82 -4.83 0.26
N LEU A 699 8.46 -4.35 1.34
CA LEU A 699 9.87 -4.65 1.66
C LEU A 699 10.06 -5.98 2.43
N LYS A 700 8.97 -6.63 2.83
CA LYS A 700 8.98 -7.86 3.64
C LYS A 700 8.54 -9.08 2.82
N ILE A 701 7.78 -8.87 1.75
CA ILE A 701 7.22 -9.93 0.90
C ILE A 701 8.07 -10.13 -0.36
N ASN A 702 8.03 -11.33 -0.92
CA ASN A 702 8.57 -11.64 -2.25
C ASN A 702 7.41 -11.87 -3.21
N GLY A 703 7.00 -10.84 -3.93
CA GLY A 703 5.84 -10.88 -4.84
C GLY A 703 6.15 -10.33 -6.22
N VAL A 704 5.12 -10.28 -7.05
CA VAL A 704 5.18 -9.63 -8.37
C VAL A 704 4.68 -8.19 -8.24
N LEU A 705 5.33 -7.27 -8.95
CA LEU A 705 5.00 -5.84 -8.89
C LEU A 705 3.51 -5.62 -9.21
N ASN A 706 2.80 -4.94 -8.31
CA ASN A 706 1.37 -4.62 -8.40
C ASN A 706 0.43 -5.86 -8.43
N LYS A 707 0.86 -7.01 -7.93
CA LYS A 707 0.05 -8.23 -7.78
C LYS A 707 -0.12 -8.59 -6.31
N ASN A 708 -1.26 -9.17 -5.94
CA ASN A 708 -1.56 -9.50 -4.55
C ASN A 708 -1.11 -10.91 -4.12
N TYR A 709 -0.44 -11.66 -5.00
CA TYR A 709 0.20 -12.93 -4.67
C TYR A 709 1.70 -12.75 -4.39
N TYR A 710 2.20 -13.41 -3.35
CA TYR A 710 3.57 -13.29 -2.84
C TYR A 710 3.93 -14.44 -1.90
N TYR A 711 5.20 -14.54 -1.52
CA TYR A 711 5.64 -15.47 -0.48
C TYR A 711 6.54 -14.80 0.58
N LEU A 712 6.61 -15.43 1.74
CA LEU A 712 7.44 -15.06 2.89
C LEU A 712 8.25 -16.27 3.35
N ASP A 713 9.55 -16.07 3.61
CA ASP A 713 10.43 -17.13 4.07
C ASP A 713 10.77 -17.00 5.56
N ASN A 714 10.72 -18.14 6.24
CA ASN A 714 11.51 -18.38 7.45
C ASN A 714 12.63 -19.37 7.10
N PRO A 715 13.81 -18.87 6.64
CA PRO A 715 14.87 -19.72 6.13
C PRO A 715 15.53 -20.59 7.21
N VAL A 716 15.46 -20.17 8.47
CA VAL A 716 16.01 -20.93 9.61
C VAL A 716 15.14 -22.17 9.89
N GLN A 717 13.83 -22.00 9.84
CA GLN A 717 12.86 -23.08 10.10
C GLN A 717 12.50 -23.88 8.85
N LYS A 718 12.98 -23.45 7.67
CA LYS A 718 12.62 -24.01 6.36
C LYS A 718 11.11 -24.06 6.15
N VAL A 719 10.42 -22.96 6.51
CA VAL A 719 9.00 -22.78 6.24
C VAL A 719 8.80 -21.58 5.32
N ARG A 720 7.96 -21.74 4.30
CA ARG A 720 7.55 -20.67 3.39
C ARG A 720 6.04 -20.52 3.41
N PHE A 721 5.57 -19.29 3.60
CA PHE A 721 4.16 -18.95 3.42
C PHE A 721 3.96 -18.49 1.98
N ILE A 722 2.97 -19.06 1.29
CA ILE A 722 2.62 -18.69 -0.08
C ILE A 722 1.20 -18.16 -0.07
N ILE A 723 1.03 -16.90 -0.47
CA ILE A 723 -0.24 -16.19 -0.52
C ILE A 723 -0.62 -16.07 -1.99
N LEU A 724 -1.82 -16.54 -2.34
CA LEU A 724 -2.35 -16.50 -3.71
C LEU A 724 -3.56 -15.57 -3.80
N ASP A 725 -3.78 -15.00 -4.98
CA ASP A 725 -4.90 -14.12 -5.31
C ASP A 725 -5.89 -14.87 -6.21
N ASP A 726 -6.76 -15.65 -5.58
CA ASP A 726 -7.80 -16.42 -6.25
C ASP A 726 -9.00 -15.57 -6.74
N TRP A 727 -8.85 -14.24 -6.72
CA TRP A 727 -9.83 -13.26 -7.20
C TRP A 727 -9.18 -12.16 -8.08
N SER A 728 -8.03 -12.46 -8.69
CA SER A 728 -7.26 -11.49 -9.49
C SER A 728 -7.93 -11.08 -10.81
N GLY A 729 -8.98 -11.79 -11.24
CA GLY A 729 -9.74 -11.49 -12.45
C GLY A 729 -10.77 -10.38 -12.27
N ILE A 730 -10.97 -9.55 -13.31
CA ILE A 730 -12.02 -8.52 -13.35
C ILE A 730 -12.97 -8.80 -14.52
N ASP A 731 -14.27 -8.91 -14.24
CA ASP A 731 -15.36 -8.84 -15.20
C ASP A 731 -15.83 -7.39 -15.35
N THR A 732 -15.32 -6.72 -16.37
CA THR A 732 -15.64 -5.32 -16.66
C THR A 732 -17.07 -5.11 -17.15
N SER A 733 -17.86 -6.18 -17.38
CA SER A 733 -19.26 -6.06 -17.80
C SER A 733 -20.21 -5.65 -16.67
N ILE A 734 -19.78 -5.81 -15.41
CA ILE A 734 -20.55 -5.43 -14.22
C ILE A 734 -19.68 -4.63 -13.23
N ALA A 735 -20.28 -3.69 -12.51
CA ALA A 735 -19.53 -2.68 -11.74
C ALA A 735 -18.77 -3.23 -10.51
N HIS A 736 -19.12 -4.43 -10.03
CA HIS A 736 -18.52 -5.12 -8.89
C HIS A 736 -17.88 -6.47 -9.28
N GLY A 737 -17.58 -6.64 -10.57
CA GLY A 737 -17.22 -7.93 -11.15
C GLY A 737 -15.78 -8.32 -10.88
N VAL A 738 -15.50 -8.90 -9.71
CA VAL A 738 -14.31 -9.75 -9.52
C VAL A 738 -14.63 -11.17 -9.99
N LYS A 739 -13.63 -11.85 -10.55
CA LYS A 739 -13.76 -13.21 -11.07
C LYS A 739 -12.85 -14.15 -10.29
N ALA A 740 -13.45 -15.20 -9.74
CA ALA A 740 -12.73 -16.28 -9.08
C ALA A 740 -11.84 -17.07 -10.04
N GLY A 741 -10.68 -17.48 -9.54
CA GLY A 741 -9.74 -18.38 -10.21
C GLY A 741 -8.34 -17.80 -10.31
N ILE A 742 -7.37 -18.71 -10.44
CA ILE A 742 -5.96 -18.38 -10.63
C ILE A 742 -5.71 -18.09 -12.12
N THR A 743 -4.93 -17.06 -12.42
CA THR A 743 -4.57 -16.70 -13.80
C THR A 743 -3.37 -17.51 -14.32
N GLN A 744 -3.17 -17.54 -15.64
CA GLN A 744 -1.98 -18.17 -16.24
C GLN A 744 -0.67 -17.57 -15.66
N ASP A 745 -0.57 -16.25 -15.56
CA ASP A 745 0.63 -15.59 -15.01
C ASP A 745 0.91 -16.00 -13.55
N GLU A 746 -0.15 -16.17 -12.75
CA GLU A 746 -0.02 -16.56 -11.35
C GLU A 746 0.33 -18.03 -11.18
N ILE A 747 -0.24 -18.94 -11.99
CA ILE A 747 0.16 -20.34 -11.94
C ILE A 747 1.61 -20.51 -12.40
N ASP A 748 2.03 -19.78 -13.44
CA ASP A 748 3.42 -19.81 -13.91
C ASP A 748 4.38 -19.27 -12.83
N TRP A 749 4.00 -18.22 -12.12
CA TRP A 749 4.77 -17.72 -10.98
C TRP A 749 4.80 -18.71 -9.81
N LEU A 750 3.68 -19.34 -9.48
CA LEU A 750 3.61 -20.33 -8.41
C LEU A 750 4.58 -21.48 -8.69
N LEU A 751 4.51 -22.05 -9.89
CA LEU A 751 5.30 -23.22 -10.28
C LEU A 751 6.79 -22.90 -10.46
N ASN A 752 7.11 -21.79 -11.11
CA ASN A 752 8.50 -21.48 -11.51
C ASN A 752 9.24 -20.60 -10.50
N VAL A 753 8.57 -20.04 -9.48
CA VAL A 753 9.18 -19.11 -8.52
C VAL A 753 8.84 -19.47 -7.07
N ALA A 754 7.55 -19.53 -6.72
CA ALA A 754 7.16 -19.69 -5.33
C ALA A 754 7.42 -21.10 -4.79
N LEU A 755 7.24 -22.13 -5.63
CA LEU A 755 7.53 -23.54 -5.31
C LEU A 755 8.96 -23.97 -5.64
N ASP A 756 9.70 -23.18 -6.44
CA ASP A 756 11.08 -23.49 -6.85
C ASP A 756 12.09 -23.16 -5.75
N VAL A 757 12.16 -24.04 -4.76
CA VAL A 757 13.10 -24.00 -3.64
C VAL A 757 13.38 -25.41 -3.15
N ASP A 758 14.43 -25.63 -2.37
CA ASP A 758 14.78 -26.95 -1.84
C ASP A 758 14.61 -27.04 -0.31
N GLY A 759 13.89 -28.08 0.12
CA GLY A 759 13.74 -28.53 1.49
C GLY A 759 12.80 -27.68 2.34
N TYR A 760 11.83 -26.97 1.74
CA TYR A 760 10.89 -26.14 2.48
C TYR A 760 9.55 -26.83 2.72
N THR A 761 8.96 -26.55 3.89
CA THR A 761 7.55 -26.83 4.17
C THR A 761 6.70 -25.60 3.82
N PHE A 762 5.61 -25.79 3.09
CA PHE A 762 4.73 -24.72 2.63
C PHE A 762 3.46 -24.61 3.47
N VAL A 763 3.09 -23.37 3.79
CA VAL A 763 1.76 -22.98 4.25
C VAL A 763 1.15 -22.13 3.13
N ILE A 764 0.09 -22.63 2.50
CA ILE A 764 -0.61 -21.98 1.40
C ILE A 764 -1.82 -21.25 1.96
N LEU A 765 -1.98 -19.97 1.59
CA LEU A 765 -3.12 -19.16 1.98
C LEU A 765 -3.85 -18.65 0.74
N THR A 766 -5.15 -18.90 0.69
CA THR A 766 -6.09 -18.37 -0.32
C THR A 766 -7.30 -17.78 0.38
N HIS A 767 -8.10 -16.97 -0.32
CA HIS A 767 -9.35 -16.52 0.27
C HIS A 767 -10.36 -17.68 0.28
N ALA A 768 -10.58 -18.32 -0.87
CA ALA A 768 -11.54 -19.41 -0.99
C ALA A 768 -10.89 -20.81 -1.03
N PRO A 769 -11.59 -21.85 -0.52
CA PRO A 769 -11.11 -23.22 -0.60
C PRO A 769 -11.02 -23.73 -2.04
N SER A 770 -9.94 -24.47 -2.37
CA SER A 770 -9.75 -25.22 -3.61
C SER A 770 -10.16 -26.70 -3.52
N ASP A 771 -10.31 -27.25 -2.31
CA ASP A 771 -10.69 -28.64 -2.09
C ASP A 771 -12.20 -28.81 -2.15
N GLU A 772 -12.69 -29.64 -3.08
CA GLU A 772 -14.11 -29.87 -3.34
C GLU A 772 -14.90 -30.44 -2.15
N GLN A 773 -14.20 -31.00 -1.17
CA GLN A 773 -14.81 -31.54 0.05
C GLN A 773 -14.98 -30.48 1.15
N ILE A 774 -14.42 -29.28 0.96
CA ILE A 774 -14.68 -28.14 1.84
C ILE A 774 -15.95 -27.42 1.36
N PRO A 775 -16.92 -27.11 2.24
CA PRO A 775 -18.13 -26.38 1.86
C PRO A 775 -17.81 -25.04 1.18
N VAL A 776 -18.60 -24.68 0.17
CA VAL A 776 -18.48 -23.41 -0.58
C VAL A 776 -17.09 -23.24 -1.23
N TYR A 777 -16.45 -24.34 -1.62
CA TYR A 777 -15.23 -24.29 -2.43
C TYR A 777 -15.47 -23.62 -3.78
N VAL A 778 -14.40 -23.09 -4.37
CA VAL A 778 -14.43 -22.42 -5.68
C VAL A 778 -13.92 -23.38 -6.76
N PRO A 779 -14.78 -23.86 -7.69
CA PRO A 779 -14.37 -24.86 -8.68
C PRO A 779 -13.24 -24.41 -9.61
N THR A 780 -13.13 -23.10 -9.89
CA THR A 780 -12.04 -22.56 -10.72
C THR A 780 -10.68 -22.61 -10.02
N ASN A 781 -10.64 -22.88 -8.71
CA ASN A 781 -9.40 -23.12 -7.95
C ASN A 781 -8.96 -24.60 -8.00
N LYS A 782 -9.65 -25.49 -8.73
CA LYS A 782 -9.31 -26.92 -8.85
C LYS A 782 -7.85 -27.15 -9.26
N ILE A 783 -7.31 -26.31 -10.15
CA ILE A 783 -5.90 -26.39 -10.57
C ILE A 783 -4.95 -26.29 -9.37
N LEU A 784 -5.21 -25.37 -8.43
CA LEU A 784 -4.40 -25.21 -7.22
C LEU A 784 -4.38 -26.51 -6.42
N GLN A 785 -5.56 -27.08 -6.15
CA GLN A 785 -5.66 -28.32 -5.39
C GLN A 785 -4.84 -29.45 -6.04
N GLN A 786 -4.87 -29.56 -7.37
CA GLN A 786 -4.10 -30.57 -8.08
C GLN A 786 -2.58 -30.32 -8.03
N VAL A 787 -2.13 -29.06 -8.07
CA VAL A 787 -0.72 -28.72 -7.85
C VAL A 787 -0.27 -29.14 -6.45
N LEU A 788 -1.06 -28.82 -5.41
CA LEU A 788 -0.75 -29.17 -4.03
C LEU A 788 -0.70 -30.70 -3.82
N ILE A 789 -1.60 -31.43 -4.48
CA ILE A 789 -1.60 -32.90 -4.47
C ILE A 789 -0.34 -33.43 -5.18
N ALA A 790 0.00 -32.90 -6.36
CA ALA A 790 1.15 -33.39 -7.13
C ALA A 790 2.47 -33.20 -6.38
N ILE A 791 2.68 -32.06 -5.70
CA ILE A 791 3.89 -31.81 -4.92
C ILE A 791 4.00 -32.76 -3.72
N ASN A 792 2.93 -32.94 -2.93
CA ASN A 792 2.97 -33.83 -1.75
C ASN A 792 3.12 -35.30 -2.12
N ASN A 793 2.62 -35.70 -3.29
CA ASN A 793 2.74 -37.06 -3.80
C ASN A 793 3.98 -37.28 -4.67
N LYS A 794 4.80 -36.24 -4.91
CA LYS A 794 6.03 -36.29 -5.72
C LYS A 794 5.77 -36.79 -7.14
N GLN A 795 4.80 -36.16 -7.81
CA GLN A 795 4.32 -36.58 -9.12
C GLN A 795 4.54 -35.47 -10.15
N LYS A 796 4.65 -35.90 -11.40
CA LYS A 796 4.51 -35.00 -12.54
C LYS A 796 3.10 -34.40 -12.55
N PHE A 797 3.04 -33.10 -12.76
CA PHE A 797 1.80 -32.36 -12.90
C PHE A 797 1.68 -31.88 -14.35
N GLU A 798 0.51 -32.11 -14.94
CA GLU A 798 0.12 -31.60 -16.26
C GLU A 798 -1.33 -31.11 -16.18
N TRP A 799 -1.59 -29.93 -16.72
CA TRP A 799 -2.91 -29.30 -16.73
C TRP A 799 -3.19 -28.62 -18.07
N ASN A 800 -4.39 -28.83 -18.60
CA ASN A 800 -4.88 -28.20 -19.82
C ASN A 800 -6.42 -28.10 -19.78
N GLU A 801 -6.93 -27.32 -18.84
CA GLU A 801 -8.36 -26.99 -18.67
C GLU A 801 -8.51 -25.48 -18.39
N ASP A 802 -9.70 -24.92 -18.64
CA ASP A 802 -10.06 -23.53 -18.30
C ASP A 802 -9.16 -22.41 -18.87
N ASN A 803 -8.55 -22.64 -20.04
CA ASN A 803 -7.56 -21.75 -20.67
C ASN A 803 -6.28 -21.55 -19.84
N ILE A 804 -5.97 -22.50 -18.97
CA ILE A 804 -4.71 -22.56 -18.24
C ILE A 804 -3.95 -23.78 -18.73
N THR A 805 -2.66 -23.62 -19.04
CA THR A 805 -1.76 -24.72 -19.34
C THR A 805 -0.58 -24.67 -18.39
N ALA A 806 -0.30 -25.79 -17.73
CA ALA A 806 0.80 -25.87 -16.78
C ALA A 806 1.42 -27.27 -16.79
N SER A 807 2.74 -27.35 -16.64
CA SER A 807 3.48 -28.61 -16.54
C SER A 807 4.72 -28.44 -15.68
N VAL A 808 4.91 -29.33 -14.71
CA VAL A 808 6.08 -29.35 -13.82
C VAL A 808 6.31 -30.76 -13.29
N ASP A 809 7.57 -31.13 -13.06
CA ASP A 809 7.94 -32.43 -12.50
C ASP A 809 8.33 -32.29 -11.02
N PHE A 810 7.46 -32.73 -10.11
CA PHE A 810 7.75 -32.74 -8.67
C PHE A 810 8.37 -34.06 -8.18
N SER A 811 8.72 -35.01 -9.06
CA SER A 811 9.19 -36.33 -8.62
C SER A 811 10.45 -36.30 -7.75
N ASP A 812 11.33 -35.33 -7.97
CA ASP A 812 12.55 -35.16 -7.18
C ASP A 812 12.44 -34.09 -6.08
N THR A 813 11.24 -33.53 -5.84
CA THR A 813 11.08 -32.47 -4.82
C THR A 813 11.28 -33.01 -3.40
N THR A 814 11.91 -32.17 -2.59
CA THR A 814 12.05 -32.35 -1.14
C THR A 814 11.06 -31.47 -0.36
N ASN A 815 10.31 -30.62 -1.06
CA ASN A 815 9.32 -29.74 -0.46
C ASN A 815 8.07 -30.49 -0.03
N TYR A 816 7.29 -29.87 0.86
CA TYR A 816 6.03 -30.44 1.34
C TYR A 816 5.02 -29.35 1.70
N VAL A 817 3.76 -29.49 1.29
CA VAL A 817 2.65 -28.62 1.68
C VAL A 817 2.03 -29.13 2.98
N ALA A 818 2.24 -28.40 4.07
CA ALA A 818 1.69 -28.75 5.38
C ALA A 818 0.23 -28.37 5.54
N LEU A 819 -0.14 -27.22 4.99
CA LEU A 819 -1.44 -26.61 5.21
C LEU A 819 -1.85 -25.78 4.00
N HIS A 820 -3.09 -25.95 3.58
CA HIS A 820 -3.83 -25.01 2.76
C HIS A 820 -4.94 -24.39 3.63
N LEU A 821 -4.82 -23.09 3.92
CA LEU A 821 -5.68 -22.35 4.85
C LEU A 821 -6.51 -21.31 4.08
N SER A 822 -7.82 -21.27 4.35
CA SER A 822 -8.79 -20.42 3.64
C SER A 822 -9.88 -19.85 4.55
N GLY A 823 -10.65 -18.90 4.02
CA GLY A 823 -11.86 -18.32 4.58
C GLY A 823 -13.06 -18.51 3.64
N HIS A 824 -13.79 -17.44 3.35
CA HIS A 824 -14.88 -17.34 2.35
C HIS A 824 -16.17 -18.11 2.69
N ASN A 825 -16.04 -19.37 3.09
CA ASN A 825 -17.17 -20.25 3.34
C ASN A 825 -17.85 -20.02 4.70
N HIS A 826 -17.26 -19.15 5.52
CA HIS A 826 -17.77 -18.79 6.83
C HIS A 826 -17.93 -19.99 7.78
N GLN A 827 -17.13 -21.03 7.62
CA GLN A 827 -17.26 -22.28 8.38
C GLN A 827 -15.90 -22.85 8.76
N ASP A 828 -15.81 -23.38 9.98
CA ASP A 828 -14.71 -24.25 10.36
C ASP A 828 -14.89 -25.61 9.68
N ALA A 829 -14.09 -25.89 8.66
CA ALA A 829 -14.06 -27.19 7.99
C ALA A 829 -12.62 -27.62 7.73
N SER A 830 -12.43 -28.93 7.55
CA SER A 830 -11.12 -29.49 7.19
C SER A 830 -11.28 -30.78 6.42
N HIS A 831 -10.36 -31.04 5.51
CA HIS A 831 -10.31 -32.27 4.74
C HIS A 831 -8.87 -32.60 4.37
N ILE A 832 -8.52 -33.89 4.36
CA ILE A 832 -7.23 -34.37 3.86
C ILE A 832 -7.48 -35.08 2.54
N ASN A 833 -7.04 -34.46 1.45
CA ASN A 833 -7.14 -35.02 0.10
C ASN A 833 -5.75 -35.40 -0.41
N ASN A 834 -5.48 -36.70 -0.58
CA ASN A 834 -4.19 -37.21 -1.10
C ASN A 834 -2.96 -36.54 -0.47
N ASN A 835 -2.88 -36.58 0.86
CA ASN A 835 -1.80 -35.99 1.67
C ASN A 835 -1.76 -34.45 1.73
N VAL A 836 -2.77 -33.75 1.23
CA VAL A 836 -2.91 -32.28 1.40
C VAL A 836 -4.00 -32.00 2.43
N LEU A 837 -3.63 -31.32 3.52
CA LEU A 837 -4.58 -30.82 4.51
C LEU A 837 -5.12 -29.45 4.07
N SER A 838 -6.41 -29.38 3.78
CA SER A 838 -7.16 -28.14 3.58
C SER A 838 -7.96 -27.82 4.83
N VAL A 839 -7.89 -26.57 5.29
CA VAL A 839 -8.65 -26.05 6.43
C VAL A 839 -9.28 -24.72 6.03
N SER A 840 -10.55 -24.54 6.38
CA SER A 840 -11.22 -23.24 6.35
C SER A 840 -11.64 -22.80 7.75
N THR A 841 -11.79 -21.50 7.92
CA THR A 841 -12.08 -20.87 9.21
C THR A 841 -13.35 -20.02 9.12
N ILE A 842 -14.16 -20.08 10.17
CA ILE A 842 -15.34 -19.24 10.32
C ILE A 842 -15.00 -17.74 10.28
N CYS A 843 -15.89 -16.91 9.74
CA CYS A 843 -15.64 -15.47 9.61
C CYS A 843 -15.51 -14.77 10.97
N ASP A 844 -14.94 -13.57 10.95
CA ASP A 844 -14.89 -12.68 12.12
C ASP A 844 -16.10 -11.71 12.21
N ALA A 845 -16.84 -11.48 11.11
CA ALA A 845 -18.14 -10.77 11.13
C ALA A 845 -19.20 -11.46 12.02
N LEU A 846 -20.14 -10.74 12.64
CA LEU A 846 -21.22 -11.32 13.47
C LEU A 846 -22.49 -11.64 12.65
N TYR A 847 -22.38 -12.54 11.66
CA TYR A 847 -23.52 -12.99 10.84
C TYR A 847 -24.38 -14.06 11.53
N ASN A 848 -24.99 -13.71 12.66
CA ASN A 848 -25.86 -14.61 13.43
C ASN A 848 -27.10 -15.15 12.69
N ASP A 849 -27.46 -14.53 11.58
CA ASP A 849 -28.58 -14.87 10.71
C ASP A 849 -28.18 -15.77 9.54
N ASP A 850 -26.89 -16.01 9.31
CA ASP A 850 -26.44 -16.94 8.29
C ASP A 850 -26.60 -18.39 8.82
N PRO A 851 -27.27 -19.27 8.05
CA PRO A 851 -27.59 -20.63 8.48
C PRO A 851 -26.36 -21.51 8.72
N ASN A 852 -25.19 -21.08 8.26
CA ASN A 852 -23.93 -21.78 8.48
C ASN A 852 -23.34 -21.52 9.89
N TYR A 853 -23.89 -20.56 10.64
CA TYR A 853 -23.50 -20.28 12.02
C TYR A 853 -24.31 -21.11 13.00
N THR A 854 -23.67 -22.12 13.57
CA THR A 854 -24.31 -22.99 14.57
C THR A 854 -24.38 -22.35 15.96
N GLU A 855 -23.59 -21.28 16.21
CA GLU A 855 -23.54 -20.57 17.49
C GLU A 855 -23.84 -19.09 17.32
N GLN A 856 -24.78 -18.59 18.13
CA GLN A 856 -25.11 -17.17 18.20
C GLN A 856 -23.98 -16.40 18.89
N ARG A 857 -23.38 -15.46 18.18
CA ARG A 857 -22.31 -14.60 18.69
C ARG A 857 -22.87 -13.30 19.24
N GLN A 858 -22.34 -12.84 20.36
CA GLN A 858 -22.86 -11.66 21.03
C GLN A 858 -21.76 -10.63 21.24
N LYS A 859 -21.98 -9.42 20.71
CA LYS A 859 -21.13 -8.26 21.00
C LYS A 859 -21.10 -7.98 22.50
N GLY A 860 -19.92 -7.71 23.03
CA GLY A 860 -19.66 -7.56 24.47
C GLY A 860 -19.51 -8.88 25.21
N SER A 861 -19.11 -9.96 24.52
CA SER A 861 -18.83 -11.26 25.13
C SER A 861 -17.59 -11.91 24.50
N ILE A 862 -17.08 -12.98 25.10
CA ILE A 862 -15.87 -13.66 24.61
C ILE A 862 -16.00 -14.16 23.16
N ASN A 863 -17.20 -14.51 22.70
CA ASN A 863 -17.41 -15.12 21.37
C ASN A 863 -17.65 -14.11 20.23
N GLU A 864 -17.37 -12.83 20.43
CA GLU A 864 -17.66 -11.78 19.44
C GLU A 864 -16.62 -11.60 18.33
N GLN A 865 -15.43 -12.20 18.47
CA GLN A 865 -14.37 -12.22 17.45
C GLN A 865 -14.07 -13.65 17.05
N CYS A 866 -13.37 -13.85 15.94
CA CYS A 866 -12.82 -15.14 15.54
C CYS A 866 -11.35 -14.97 15.10
N ILE A 867 -10.42 -15.45 15.92
CA ILE A 867 -8.99 -15.43 15.63
C ILE A 867 -8.40 -16.80 15.94
N ASP A 868 -7.68 -17.39 15.00
CA ASP A 868 -6.90 -18.60 15.22
C ASP A 868 -5.43 -18.27 15.41
N VAL A 869 -4.80 -18.87 16.42
CA VAL A 869 -3.34 -18.93 16.55
C VAL A 869 -2.88 -20.31 16.11
N VAL A 870 -2.28 -20.38 14.92
CA VAL A 870 -1.86 -21.59 14.24
C VAL A 870 -0.39 -21.87 14.59
N SER A 871 -0.09 -23.09 15.03
CA SER A 871 1.27 -23.59 15.26
C SER A 871 1.50 -24.83 14.41
N VAL A 872 2.48 -24.75 13.52
CA VAL A 872 2.90 -25.80 12.59
C VAL A 872 4.18 -26.42 13.11
N ASP A 873 4.14 -27.68 13.53
CA ASP A 873 5.31 -28.47 13.92
C ASP A 873 5.76 -29.31 12.71
N THR A 874 6.91 -28.99 12.13
CA THR A 874 7.45 -29.70 10.95
C THR A 874 8.24 -30.95 11.32
N THR A 875 8.65 -31.10 12.59
CA THR A 875 9.30 -32.31 13.08
C THR A 875 8.27 -33.41 13.31
N ASN A 876 7.19 -33.10 14.04
CA ASN A 876 6.15 -34.08 14.37
C ASN A 876 5.01 -34.14 13.33
N ARG A 877 5.02 -33.22 12.35
CA ARG A 877 4.01 -33.10 11.30
C ARG A 877 2.59 -32.93 11.84
N THR A 878 2.47 -32.02 12.80
CA THR A 878 1.20 -31.69 13.45
C THR A 878 0.92 -30.19 13.36
N ILE A 879 -0.35 -29.84 13.26
CA ILE A 879 -0.83 -28.46 13.32
C ILE A 879 -1.80 -28.34 14.48
N LYS A 880 -1.62 -27.30 15.30
CA LYS A 880 -2.55 -26.94 16.37
C LYS A 880 -3.03 -25.51 16.17
N MET A 881 -4.34 -25.32 16.19
CA MET A 881 -5.00 -24.02 16.06
C MET A 881 -5.71 -23.73 17.38
N CYS A 882 -5.24 -22.71 18.10
CA CYS A 882 -5.90 -22.22 19.30
C CYS A 882 -6.85 -21.08 18.91
N ARG A 883 -8.15 -21.29 19.13
CA ARG A 883 -9.21 -20.33 18.85
C ARG A 883 -9.33 -19.33 19.98
N ILE A 884 -9.29 -18.05 19.64
CA ILE A 884 -9.70 -16.94 20.50
C ILE A 884 -11.01 -16.40 19.95
N GLY A 885 -12.03 -16.45 20.80
CA GLY A 885 -13.39 -16.09 20.49
C GLY A 885 -14.27 -17.28 20.08
N ALA A 886 -15.08 -17.11 19.04
CA ALA A 886 -16.10 -18.08 18.64
C ALA A 886 -15.51 -19.37 18.07
N GLY A 887 -16.08 -20.52 18.43
CA GLY A 887 -15.65 -21.85 17.98
C GLY A 887 -14.55 -22.48 18.86
N ASP A 888 -14.06 -23.63 18.42
CA ASP A 888 -13.20 -24.51 19.23
C ASP A 888 -11.75 -24.57 18.74
N ASP A 889 -10.85 -24.99 19.64
CA ASP A 889 -9.46 -25.33 19.29
C ASP A 889 -9.43 -26.56 18.36
N ARG A 890 -8.54 -26.57 17.37
CA ARG A 890 -8.45 -27.63 16.35
C ARG A 890 -7.03 -28.20 16.26
N SER A 891 -6.91 -29.48 15.90
CA SER A 891 -5.60 -30.13 15.75
C SER A 891 -5.62 -31.13 14.60
N PHE A 892 -4.53 -31.16 13.83
CA PHE A 892 -4.42 -31.97 12.62
C PHE A 892 -3.04 -32.62 12.51
N ASN A 893 -2.99 -33.73 11.76
CA ASN A 893 -1.75 -34.31 11.25
C ASN A 893 -1.69 -34.04 9.74
N TYR A 894 -0.49 -33.90 9.18
CA TYR A 894 -0.30 -33.61 7.76
C TYR A 894 0.88 -34.34 7.11
#